data_AF-A0A3M1ZYX0-F1
#
_entry.id   AF-A0A3M1ZYX0-F1
#
_cell.length_a   1.000
_cell.length_b   1.000
_cell.length_c   1.000
_cell.angle_alpha   90.00
_cell.angle_beta   90.00
_cell.angle_gamma   90.00
#
_symmetry.space_group_name_H-M   'P 1'
#
loop_
_entity.id
_entity.type
_entity.pdbx_description
1 polymer ?
#
loop_
_entity_poly.entity_id
_entity_poly.type
_entity_poly.pdbx_seq_one_letter_code
_entity_poly.pdbx_strand_id
1 'polypeptide(L)'
;MRPHLVVPTALVASLLCARPASADPFEDGALIVPMDTTYQDMGIFLAYGLVYELLRNGVPVRWAIASGKNKDDVDFTATAEDVITNDPIVAYGYRGGPWIVDAADADAAMPIVMDYLATHPSVVVHRATEPFEAEIARYLVVAPTIAMVADGNQKIARKYMQAANIPDSVLDATWPDTSPDMLDPDELAGPTDTNHTDGMLFDEDGDPVYCQLMSMHWGVKDAEQNPEVVAEVRAYLNNPVHFFAECQAVNAFENLDPHGFFLTPNGFLIADRPDQVDFHHQDSPYAQIHGPFQTVGGSEPAYSLPPGDAYKAGGVTMITEAGTPEGQGDVWMTGYLDGACPPDEPECGAFGKVSYLGGHEYSVQVPLSANPDAQGARLFLNSLFEAPCATLDGLPVLGFAQGAPSCVDSPSVEVDVTYVNTSHATALDGRVRLAVPMGAGFVAATAGGTLQGGEVVWDVGNIGPDEAGDLSATFDLAGPGDYVFSALLEYRVGMNPFSKDTADVTVSYDPGGCEGAGSGGSTSGGGTSGGGTGGDSGPATTSGSGGGTGGDTGGASASASAGDGSAGTSGGTSGETDGGTDSAGAGETVDGCGCRAEGGGAPWGWLGLPLLAFGRRRRRWVAAAALAVGGCGGRAMETGGDTGGISGTGGIGGTDGTGTTSATAGTDSGAGDSGPKFDVGNPDMGVATGCNKIDFLFVIDSSESMFDNQQNLVASFPGFVDAMRGAVQADDWHVMVVDTDAQWNGAYCENACQTLGSCPGAESFPCDPPPATELCDIVLGGGIVAPYGEGTENAPCPVPAGKRYLDATVADLEESFACIAKVGIDGADTERPMAAAATAVSPERTGPGECNEGFLREDAILVVTIITDEEDAGSPDPVQTYVDAIVAAKNGDPKAVVVLGIVPDGDLPNPVCGQEAVPAPTLASFVAGFPQSSRASVCEADYGPFLESAVGIIDQACDDFVPPG
;
A
#
# COMPACT_ATOMS: atom_id res chain seq x y z
N MET A 1 -5.53 25.06 66.75
CA MET A 1 -5.64 26.16 65.76
C MET A 1 -4.27 26.57 65.26
N ARG A 2 -3.88 26.07 64.09
CA ARG A 2 -3.07 26.72 63.03
C ARG A 2 -3.16 25.78 61.81
N PRO A 3 -3.13 26.30 60.57
CA PRO A 3 -3.40 25.48 59.38
C PRO A 3 -2.20 24.60 59.01
N HIS A 4 -2.46 23.55 58.23
CA HIS A 4 -1.42 22.67 57.68
C HIS A 4 -0.79 23.30 56.43
N LEU A 5 0.45 22.88 56.16
CA LEU A 5 1.22 23.27 54.99
C LEU A 5 0.76 22.41 53.78
N VAL A 6 0.49 23.04 52.64
CA VAL A 6 0.33 22.33 51.36
C VAL A 6 1.68 22.36 50.65
N VAL A 7 2.14 21.20 50.21
CA VAL A 7 3.25 21.08 49.26
C VAL A 7 2.64 20.90 47.87
N PRO A 8 3.03 21.69 46.86
CA PRO A 8 2.59 21.45 45.50
C PRO A 8 3.33 20.23 44.94
N THR A 9 2.59 19.19 44.58
CA THR A 9 3.11 18.16 43.67
C THR A 9 3.28 18.81 42.31
N ALA A 10 4.44 18.63 41.66
CA ALA A 10 4.63 19.08 40.30
C ALA A 10 3.75 18.24 39.36
N LEU A 11 3.00 18.89 38.48
CA LEU A 11 2.38 18.21 37.35
C LEU A 11 3.50 17.94 36.34
N VAL A 12 3.96 16.69 36.25
CA VAL A 12 4.70 16.23 35.07
C VAL A 12 3.62 15.95 34.04
N ALA A 13 3.50 16.84 33.05
CA ALA A 13 2.83 16.46 31.82
C ALA A 13 3.79 15.51 31.10
N SER A 14 3.35 14.27 30.88
CA SER A 14 3.98 13.43 29.86
C SER A 14 3.71 14.09 28.53
N LEU A 15 4.72 14.71 27.92
CA LEU A 15 4.77 14.74 26.48
C LEU A 15 5.10 13.31 26.08
N LEU A 16 4.10 12.56 25.59
CA LEU A 16 4.40 11.60 24.56
C LEU A 16 4.84 12.44 23.35
N CYS A 17 6.02 12.15 22.85
CA CYS A 17 6.41 12.68 21.55
C CYS A 17 5.64 11.87 20.52
N ALA A 18 4.76 12.52 19.75
CA ALA A 18 4.80 12.22 18.32
C ALA A 18 6.27 12.35 17.91
N ARG A 19 6.84 11.33 17.26
CA ARG A 19 8.23 11.42 16.79
C ARG A 19 8.30 12.69 15.91
N PRO A 20 9.26 13.61 16.11
CA PRO A 20 9.54 14.55 15.04
C PRO A 20 9.92 13.71 13.81
N ALA A 21 9.41 14.05 12.63
CA ALA A 21 9.79 13.39 11.39
C ALA A 21 11.33 13.34 11.34
N SER A 22 11.90 12.14 11.18
CA SER A 22 13.34 11.99 11.26
C SER A 22 13.97 12.68 10.06
N ALA A 23 14.75 13.73 10.30
CA ALA A 23 15.40 14.46 9.23
C ALA A 23 16.57 13.63 8.67
N ASP A 24 16.59 13.44 7.35
CA ASP A 24 17.64 12.72 6.65
C ASP A 24 18.99 13.44 6.81
N PRO A 25 20.08 12.72 7.18
CA PRO A 25 21.43 13.26 7.19
C PRO A 25 22.05 13.21 5.79
N PHE A 26 22.45 14.36 5.25
CA PHE A 26 23.14 14.49 3.97
C PHE A 26 24.62 14.86 4.16
N GLU A 27 25.51 14.07 3.58
CA GLU A 27 26.96 14.27 3.65
C GLU A 27 27.49 15.34 2.66
N ASP A 28 28.75 15.75 2.81
CA ASP A 28 29.35 16.72 1.90
C ASP A 28 29.46 16.16 0.46
N GLY A 29 29.11 16.99 -0.53
CA GLY A 29 29.04 16.60 -1.93
C GLY A 29 27.63 16.32 -2.47
N ALA A 30 26.60 16.17 -1.63
CA ALA A 30 25.19 16.08 -2.04
C ALA A 30 24.77 17.28 -2.92
N LEU A 31 23.81 17.08 -3.84
CA LEU A 31 23.37 18.12 -4.78
C LEU A 31 21.99 18.67 -4.38
N ILE A 32 21.83 19.99 -4.41
CA ILE A 32 20.58 20.68 -4.05
C ILE A 32 20.08 21.46 -5.26
N VAL A 33 18.86 21.16 -5.71
CA VAL A 33 18.13 22.00 -6.67
C VAL A 33 17.25 22.97 -5.87
N PRO A 34 17.60 24.27 -5.80
CA PRO A 34 16.79 25.25 -5.08
C PRO A 34 15.44 25.44 -5.78
N MET A 35 14.37 25.66 -5.02
CA MET A 35 13.02 25.93 -5.55
C MET A 35 12.44 27.27 -5.09
N ASP A 36 13.32 28.19 -4.69
CA ASP A 36 13.00 29.56 -4.29
C ASP A 36 13.26 30.59 -5.39
N THR A 37 12.72 31.80 -5.21
CA THR A 37 12.84 32.94 -6.14
C THR A 37 14.09 33.80 -5.90
N THR A 38 15.11 33.29 -5.20
CA THR A 38 16.44 33.90 -5.07
C THR A 38 17.40 33.27 -6.06
N TYR A 39 17.40 31.93 -6.13
CA TYR A 39 18.28 31.16 -7.02
C TYR A 39 17.57 30.66 -8.28
N GLN A 40 16.37 30.09 -8.15
CA GLN A 40 15.69 29.39 -9.25
C GLN A 40 14.68 30.27 -10.01
N ASP A 41 14.64 31.57 -9.74
CA ASP A 41 13.65 32.53 -10.24
C ASP A 41 13.50 32.52 -11.78
N MET A 42 14.59 32.25 -12.50
CA MET A 42 14.64 32.14 -13.97
C MET A 42 14.55 30.71 -14.51
N GLY A 43 14.70 29.70 -13.65
CA GLY A 43 14.82 28.28 -14.03
C GLY A 43 13.69 27.39 -13.54
N ILE A 44 12.73 27.91 -12.77
CA ILE A 44 11.80 27.13 -11.94
C ILE A 44 11.05 26.02 -12.69
N PHE A 45 10.62 26.24 -13.93
CA PHE A 45 9.91 25.21 -14.71
C PHE A 45 10.89 24.12 -15.21
N LEU A 46 12.02 24.53 -15.79
CA LEU A 46 13.09 23.63 -16.25
C LEU A 46 13.77 22.87 -15.08
N ALA A 47 13.53 23.28 -13.83
CA ALA A 47 13.94 22.54 -12.65
C ALA A 47 13.22 21.17 -12.55
N TYR A 48 11.91 21.15 -12.82
CA TYR A 48 11.12 19.90 -12.89
C TYR A 48 11.59 19.01 -14.05
N GLY A 49 12.01 19.61 -15.17
CA GLY A 49 12.65 18.90 -16.27
C GLY A 49 13.98 18.24 -15.89
N LEU A 50 14.81 18.91 -15.09
CA LEU A 50 16.03 18.31 -14.54
C LEU A 50 15.71 17.13 -13.61
N VAL A 51 14.69 17.24 -12.74
CA VAL A 51 14.27 16.12 -11.87
C VAL A 51 13.75 14.95 -12.70
N TYR A 52 12.88 15.19 -13.69
CA TYR A 52 12.42 14.14 -14.62
C TYR A 52 13.59 13.47 -15.35
N GLU A 53 14.58 14.25 -15.82
CA GLU A 53 15.80 13.75 -16.45
C GLU A 53 16.70 12.96 -15.49
N LEU A 54 16.72 13.25 -14.19
CA LEU A 54 17.44 12.45 -13.19
C LEU A 54 16.72 11.10 -12.96
N LEU A 55 15.43 11.16 -12.63
CA LEU A 55 14.62 9.99 -12.31
C LEU A 55 14.55 8.98 -13.47
N ARG A 56 14.36 9.43 -14.72
CA ARG A 56 14.32 8.54 -15.90
C ARG A 56 15.68 7.89 -16.26
N ASN A 57 16.76 8.27 -15.58
CA ASN A 57 18.08 7.64 -15.71
C ASN A 57 18.48 6.90 -14.40
N GLY A 58 17.54 6.69 -13.47
CA GLY A 58 17.76 5.93 -12.24
C GLY A 58 18.54 6.68 -11.16
N VAL A 59 18.45 8.01 -11.11
CA VAL A 59 19.02 8.82 -10.02
C VAL A 59 17.89 9.30 -9.11
N PRO A 60 17.80 8.82 -7.86
CA PRO A 60 16.72 9.18 -6.94
C PRO A 60 16.88 10.59 -6.35
N VAL A 61 15.74 11.21 -6.04
CA VAL A 61 15.62 12.63 -5.65
C VAL A 61 14.72 12.75 -4.42
N ARG A 62 15.25 13.25 -3.31
CA ARG A 62 14.51 13.45 -2.06
C ARG A 62 13.85 14.84 -2.10
N TRP A 63 12.53 14.90 -1.87
CA TRP A 63 11.79 16.16 -1.84
C TRP A 63 11.74 16.69 -0.41
N ALA A 64 12.59 17.67 -0.11
CA ALA A 64 12.80 18.15 1.24
C ALA A 64 11.79 19.26 1.59
N ILE A 65 10.93 18.98 2.55
CA ILE A 65 9.86 19.88 3.00
C ILE A 65 9.72 19.77 4.52
N ALA A 66 9.80 20.90 5.23
CA ALA A 66 9.62 20.89 6.69
C ALA A 66 8.14 20.74 7.09
N SER A 67 7.85 19.83 8.02
CA SER A 67 6.52 19.55 8.55
C SER A 67 5.96 20.74 9.36
N GLY A 68 4.67 21.01 9.24
CA GLY A 68 3.99 22.09 9.96
C GLY A 68 4.43 23.52 9.59
N LYS A 69 5.21 23.70 8.51
CA LYS A 69 5.70 25.02 8.09
C LYS A 69 4.60 25.90 7.52
N ASN A 70 4.81 27.22 7.54
CA ASN A 70 3.94 28.17 6.84
C ASN A 70 4.49 28.45 5.43
N LYS A 71 3.70 29.16 4.62
CA LYS A 71 4.15 29.66 3.32
C LYS A 71 5.40 30.54 3.47
N ASP A 72 6.38 30.33 2.59
CA ASP A 72 7.67 31.04 2.54
C ASP A 72 8.60 30.86 3.77
N ASP A 73 8.28 29.94 4.69
CA ASP A 73 9.22 29.46 5.73
C ASP A 73 10.36 28.62 5.11
N VAL A 74 11.37 28.31 5.93
CA VAL A 74 12.56 27.53 5.54
C VAL A 74 12.26 26.03 5.63
N ASP A 75 12.72 25.29 4.63
CA ASP A 75 12.70 23.82 4.61
C ASP A 75 13.90 23.25 5.35
N PHE A 76 15.12 23.57 4.89
CA PHE A 76 16.36 23.23 5.59
C PHE A 76 17.43 24.31 5.39
N THR A 77 18.54 24.23 6.12
CA THR A 77 19.67 25.18 6.00
C THR A 77 20.97 24.44 5.73
N ALA A 78 21.68 24.76 4.64
CA ALA A 78 22.95 24.13 4.27
C ALA A 78 24.01 25.14 3.81
N THR A 79 25.28 24.71 3.79
CA THR A 79 26.42 25.44 3.23
C THR A 79 26.88 24.76 1.95
N ALA A 80 26.92 25.48 0.83
CA ALA A 80 27.06 24.92 -0.51
C ALA A 80 27.90 25.84 -1.44
N GLU A 81 28.14 25.39 -2.68
CA GLU A 81 28.62 26.21 -3.79
C GLU A 81 27.80 25.96 -5.06
N ASP A 82 27.68 26.97 -5.93
CA ASP A 82 27.04 26.83 -7.25
C ASP A 82 27.88 25.92 -8.17
N VAL A 83 27.24 24.90 -8.77
CA VAL A 83 27.92 23.87 -9.58
C VAL A 83 28.60 24.43 -10.83
N ILE A 84 28.14 25.57 -11.36
CA ILE A 84 28.66 26.19 -12.58
C ILE A 84 29.62 27.34 -12.28
N THR A 85 29.29 28.23 -11.33
CA THR A 85 30.10 29.42 -11.03
C THR A 85 31.12 29.21 -9.93
N ASN A 86 30.90 28.22 -9.05
CA ASN A 86 31.66 27.98 -7.81
C ASN A 86 31.55 29.18 -6.84
N ASP A 87 30.45 29.96 -6.90
CA ASP A 87 30.16 31.01 -5.93
C ASP A 87 29.66 30.38 -4.60
N PRO A 88 30.21 30.78 -3.43
CA PRO A 88 29.92 30.14 -2.15
C PRO A 88 28.61 30.63 -1.52
N ILE A 89 27.86 29.70 -0.96
CA ILE A 89 26.51 29.84 -0.39
C ILE A 89 26.58 29.43 1.08
N VAL A 90 26.59 30.39 2.00
CA VAL A 90 26.93 30.14 3.41
C VAL A 90 25.68 30.09 4.28
N ALA A 91 25.39 28.92 4.85
CA ALA A 91 24.24 28.67 5.74
C ALA A 91 22.92 29.28 5.20
N TYR A 92 22.58 28.95 3.96
CA TYR A 92 21.37 29.44 3.31
C TYR A 92 20.18 28.55 3.64
N GLY A 93 19.07 29.17 4.07
CA GLY A 93 17.81 28.50 4.31
C GLY A 93 17.02 28.37 3.01
N TYR A 94 16.96 27.15 2.47
CA TYR A 94 16.22 26.81 1.26
C TYR A 94 14.70 26.84 1.50
N ARG A 95 13.91 27.05 0.44
CA ARG A 95 12.45 27.26 0.54
C ARG A 95 11.67 26.70 -0.64
N GLY A 96 10.42 26.35 -0.35
CA GLY A 96 9.40 25.99 -1.33
C GLY A 96 9.60 24.58 -1.88
N GLY A 97 10.02 23.64 -1.03
CA GLY A 97 10.25 22.25 -1.43
C GLY A 97 11.42 22.11 -2.40
N PRO A 98 12.65 22.50 -2.01
CA PRO A 98 13.87 22.14 -2.73
C PRO A 98 14.00 20.61 -2.89
N TRP A 99 14.75 20.19 -3.90
CA TRP A 99 15.08 18.78 -4.12
C TRP A 99 16.54 18.49 -3.81
N ILE A 100 16.81 17.29 -3.28
CA ILE A 100 18.15 16.83 -2.91
C ILE A 100 18.47 15.52 -3.65
N VAL A 101 19.65 15.43 -4.25
CA VAL A 101 20.29 14.17 -4.63
C VAL A 101 21.39 13.89 -3.62
N ASP A 102 21.40 12.71 -3.01
CA ASP A 102 22.39 12.39 -1.97
C ASP A 102 23.84 12.38 -2.49
N ALA A 103 24.81 12.52 -1.59
CA ALA A 103 26.23 12.42 -1.85
C ALA A 103 26.64 11.09 -2.52
N ALA A 104 25.97 9.96 -2.21
CA ALA A 104 26.20 8.67 -2.87
C ALA A 104 25.80 8.70 -4.35
N ASP A 105 24.66 9.33 -4.66
CA ASP A 105 24.10 9.43 -6.01
C ASP A 105 24.75 10.55 -6.86
N ALA A 106 25.40 11.52 -6.21
CA ALA A 106 25.91 12.74 -6.83
C ALA A 106 26.90 12.48 -7.99
N ASP A 107 27.67 11.39 -7.96
CA ASP A 107 28.60 11.01 -9.04
C ASP A 107 27.87 10.44 -10.28
N ALA A 108 26.71 9.80 -10.11
CA ALA A 108 25.84 9.37 -11.20
C ALA A 108 25.00 10.54 -11.76
N ALA A 109 24.58 11.45 -10.88
CA ALA A 109 23.80 12.64 -11.21
C ALA A 109 24.60 13.69 -12.01
N MET A 110 25.86 13.93 -11.64
CA MET A 110 26.64 15.07 -12.14
C MET A 110 26.81 15.12 -13.68
N PRO A 111 27.00 14.00 -14.41
CA PRO A 111 26.97 14.02 -15.88
C PRO A 111 25.64 14.51 -16.45
N ILE A 112 24.50 14.04 -15.92
CA ILE A 112 23.15 14.41 -16.35
C ILE A 112 22.91 15.90 -16.08
N VAL A 113 23.22 16.35 -14.86
CA VAL A 113 23.15 17.76 -14.46
C VAL A 113 23.96 18.64 -15.41
N MET A 114 25.22 18.30 -15.69
CA MET A 114 26.10 19.16 -16.49
C MET A 114 25.68 19.24 -17.97
N ASP A 115 25.20 18.14 -18.58
CA ASP A 115 24.68 18.16 -19.95
C ASP A 115 23.32 18.89 -20.03
N TYR A 116 22.47 18.78 -19.01
CA TYR A 116 21.21 19.54 -18.92
C TYR A 116 21.48 21.04 -18.76
N LEU A 117 22.32 21.45 -17.81
CA LEU A 117 22.69 22.85 -17.57
C LEU A 117 23.41 23.49 -18.77
N ALA A 118 24.11 22.70 -19.59
CA ALA A 118 24.72 23.18 -20.84
C ALA A 118 23.70 23.60 -21.90
N THR A 119 22.45 23.10 -21.83
CA THR A 119 21.34 23.50 -22.71
C THR A 119 20.32 24.41 -22.02
N HIS A 120 20.18 24.31 -20.69
CA HIS A 120 19.25 25.07 -19.85
C HIS A 120 19.97 25.93 -18.77
N PRO A 121 20.83 26.90 -19.16
CA PRO A 121 21.69 27.67 -18.24
C PRO A 121 20.98 28.70 -17.36
N SER A 122 19.65 28.57 -17.20
CA SER A 122 18.83 29.33 -16.24
C SER A 122 18.39 28.50 -15.04
N VAL A 123 18.59 27.18 -15.08
CA VAL A 123 18.47 26.27 -13.93
C VAL A 123 19.74 26.39 -13.10
N VAL A 124 19.58 26.45 -11.77
CA VAL A 124 20.67 26.42 -10.80
C VAL A 124 20.68 25.06 -10.10
N VAL A 125 21.89 24.57 -9.81
CA VAL A 125 22.12 23.43 -8.92
C VAL A 125 23.31 23.81 -8.02
N HIS A 126 23.20 23.50 -6.74
CA HIS A 126 24.26 23.68 -5.77
C HIS A 126 24.85 22.33 -5.34
N ARG A 127 26.09 22.31 -4.88
CA ARG A 127 26.72 21.18 -4.21
C ARG A 127 26.97 21.52 -2.75
N ALA A 128 26.52 20.68 -1.82
CA ALA A 128 26.79 20.82 -0.39
C ALA A 128 28.31 20.70 -0.12
N THR A 129 28.79 21.51 0.83
CA THR A 129 30.22 21.62 1.20
C THR A 129 30.47 21.46 2.71
N GLU A 130 29.37 21.35 3.47
CA GLU A 130 29.31 20.90 4.86
C GLU A 130 28.06 19.99 4.94
N PRO A 131 28.06 18.92 5.77
CA PRO A 131 26.89 18.07 5.94
C PRO A 131 25.72 18.82 6.60
N PHE A 132 24.50 18.38 6.35
CA PHE A 132 23.26 18.99 6.85
C PHE A 132 22.16 17.95 7.07
N GLU A 133 21.06 18.36 7.70
CA GLU A 133 19.88 17.53 7.95
C GLU A 133 18.66 18.19 7.27
N ALA A 134 17.74 17.40 6.71
CA ALA A 134 16.48 17.91 6.14
C ALA A 134 15.31 16.91 6.28
N GLU A 135 14.12 17.42 6.65
CA GLU A 135 12.89 16.63 6.65
C GLU A 135 12.44 16.35 5.20
N ILE A 136 12.17 15.07 4.88
CA ILE A 136 11.84 14.60 3.53
C ILE A 136 10.37 14.19 3.48
N ALA A 137 9.61 14.77 2.55
CA ALA A 137 8.19 14.46 2.37
C ALA A 137 7.96 13.32 1.38
N ARG A 138 8.86 13.12 0.40
CA ARG A 138 8.86 12.00 -0.57
C ARG A 138 10.27 11.62 -1.00
N TYR A 139 10.48 10.33 -1.22
CA TYR A 139 11.60 9.80 -1.99
C TYR A 139 11.11 9.59 -3.42
N LEU A 140 11.55 10.42 -4.37
CA LEU A 140 11.24 10.24 -5.79
C LEU A 140 12.29 9.31 -6.41
N VAL A 141 11.85 8.26 -7.09
CA VAL A 141 12.71 7.17 -7.58
C VAL A 141 12.50 6.84 -9.06
N VAL A 142 11.35 7.24 -9.62
CA VAL A 142 10.91 6.87 -10.97
C VAL A 142 10.35 8.09 -11.71
N ALA A 143 10.57 8.16 -13.03
CA ALA A 143 9.89 9.14 -13.86
C ALA A 143 8.49 8.61 -14.22
N PRO A 144 7.40 9.33 -13.90
CA PRO A 144 6.03 8.84 -14.10
C PRO A 144 5.69 8.66 -15.59
N THR A 145 4.81 7.71 -15.90
CA THR A 145 4.08 7.67 -17.18
C THR A 145 2.91 8.66 -17.13
N ILE A 146 2.74 9.40 -18.22
CA ILE A 146 1.88 10.58 -18.28
C ILE A 146 0.95 10.46 -19.47
N ALA A 147 -0.35 10.66 -19.27
CA ALA A 147 -1.35 10.82 -20.32
C ALA A 147 -2.00 12.21 -20.25
N MET A 148 -2.35 12.76 -21.41
CA MET A 148 -2.97 14.07 -21.56
C MET A 148 -4.24 13.95 -22.42
N VAL A 149 -5.39 14.37 -21.87
CA VAL A 149 -6.67 14.31 -22.57
C VAL A 149 -6.69 15.33 -23.71
N ALA A 150 -6.98 14.89 -24.93
CA ALA A 150 -7.10 15.73 -26.14
C ALA A 150 -8.41 16.55 -26.17
N ASP A 151 -8.75 17.23 -25.07
CA ASP A 151 -10.02 17.94 -24.82
C ASP A 151 -10.26 19.22 -25.67
N GLY A 152 -9.49 19.42 -26.74
CA GLY A 152 -9.46 20.64 -27.56
C GLY A 152 -8.71 21.80 -26.92
N ASN A 153 -8.28 21.66 -25.67
CA ASN A 153 -7.53 22.64 -24.89
C ASN A 153 -6.26 22.04 -24.25
N GLN A 154 -5.86 20.82 -24.63
CA GLN A 154 -4.60 20.14 -24.28
C GLN A 154 -3.35 21.03 -24.46
N LYS A 155 -3.44 22.06 -25.32
CA LYS A 155 -2.46 23.15 -25.50
C LYS A 155 -2.01 23.81 -24.19
N ILE A 156 -2.81 23.77 -23.12
CA ILE A 156 -2.54 24.36 -21.80
C ILE A 156 -1.55 23.47 -21.03
N ALA A 157 -1.89 22.20 -20.81
CA ALA A 157 -0.99 21.21 -20.25
C ALA A 157 0.32 21.10 -21.06
N ARG A 158 0.20 20.96 -22.39
CA ARG A 158 1.33 20.99 -23.34
C ARG A 158 2.24 22.19 -23.13
N LYS A 159 1.71 23.39 -22.86
CA LYS A 159 2.49 24.61 -22.57
C LYS A 159 3.23 24.51 -21.24
N TYR A 160 2.62 23.91 -20.20
CA TYR A 160 3.28 23.67 -18.91
C TYR A 160 4.42 22.64 -19.07
N MET A 161 4.16 21.50 -19.74
CA MET A 161 5.15 20.45 -20.01
C MET A 161 6.31 20.96 -20.88
N GLN A 162 6.03 21.74 -21.93
CA GLN A 162 7.04 22.42 -22.76
C GLN A 162 7.85 23.45 -21.98
N ALA A 163 7.26 24.16 -21.02
CA ALA A 163 7.99 25.11 -20.16
C ALA A 163 8.91 24.38 -19.16
N ALA A 164 8.54 23.17 -18.74
CA ALA A 164 9.37 22.29 -17.95
C ALA A 164 10.42 21.50 -18.76
N ASN A 165 10.24 21.39 -20.09
CA ASN A 165 10.97 20.46 -20.95
C ASN A 165 10.86 19.00 -20.43
N ILE A 166 9.65 18.60 -20.02
CA ILE A 166 9.30 17.19 -19.76
C ILE A 166 8.67 16.63 -21.04
N PRO A 167 9.20 15.57 -21.65
CA PRO A 167 8.70 15.01 -22.89
C PRO A 167 7.56 14.01 -22.68
N ASP A 168 7.02 13.50 -23.79
CA ASP A 168 6.20 12.30 -23.83
C ASP A 168 7.06 11.01 -23.76
N SER A 169 6.40 9.85 -23.73
CA SER A 169 7.01 8.51 -23.64
C SER A 169 7.93 8.15 -24.81
N VAL A 170 7.83 8.84 -25.96
CA VAL A 170 8.75 8.69 -27.11
C VAL A 170 9.86 9.76 -27.13
N LEU A 171 9.98 10.52 -26.04
CA LEU A 171 10.98 11.56 -25.77
C LEU A 171 10.85 12.81 -26.67
N ASP A 172 9.64 13.13 -27.17
CA ASP A 172 9.35 14.38 -27.88
C ASP A 172 8.84 15.47 -26.92
N ALA A 173 9.75 16.36 -26.51
CA ALA A 173 9.45 17.54 -25.67
C ALA A 173 8.44 18.52 -26.30
N THR A 174 8.03 18.35 -27.56
CA THR A 174 6.98 19.18 -28.19
C THR A 174 5.56 18.68 -27.92
N TRP A 175 5.37 17.46 -27.39
CA TRP A 175 4.06 16.86 -27.09
C TRP A 175 3.07 16.96 -28.28
N PRO A 176 3.38 16.40 -29.47
CA PRO A 176 2.55 16.57 -30.66
C PRO A 176 1.12 16.02 -30.49
N ASP A 177 0.17 16.46 -31.32
CA ASP A 177 -1.19 15.87 -31.41
C ASP A 177 -1.19 14.43 -32.03
N THR A 178 -0.02 13.80 -32.11
CA THR A 178 0.21 12.41 -32.53
C THR A 178 1.17 11.69 -31.57
N SER A 179 1.31 12.21 -30.35
CA SER A 179 1.97 11.51 -29.24
C SER A 179 1.12 10.30 -28.83
N PRO A 180 1.71 9.15 -28.47
CA PRO A 180 0.93 8.02 -27.93
C PRO A 180 0.23 8.37 -26.61
N ASP A 181 0.76 9.35 -25.87
CA ASP A 181 0.30 9.81 -24.57
C ASP A 181 -0.87 10.83 -24.67
N MET A 182 -1.37 11.10 -25.88
CA MET A 182 -2.38 12.11 -26.19
C MET A 182 -3.74 11.47 -26.49
N LEU A 183 -4.43 11.03 -25.44
CA LEU A 183 -5.65 10.21 -25.54
C LEU A 183 -6.88 11.08 -25.86
N ASP A 184 -7.65 10.71 -26.89
CA ASP A 184 -8.90 11.39 -27.21
C ASP A 184 -10.13 10.85 -26.42
N PRO A 185 -11.25 11.59 -26.32
CA PRO A 185 -12.41 11.16 -25.53
C PRO A 185 -13.14 9.90 -26.03
N ASP A 186 -12.94 9.47 -27.29
CA ASP A 186 -13.44 8.18 -27.79
C ASP A 186 -12.44 7.06 -27.43
N GLU A 187 -11.14 7.34 -27.35
CA GLU A 187 -10.10 6.41 -26.87
C GLU A 187 -10.17 6.17 -25.35
N LEU A 188 -10.51 7.22 -24.58
CA LEU A 188 -10.71 7.14 -23.13
C LEU A 188 -12.02 6.45 -22.73
N ALA A 189 -13.05 6.50 -23.58
CA ALA A 189 -14.36 5.90 -23.31
C ALA A 189 -14.48 4.43 -23.73
N GLY A 190 -13.45 3.87 -24.38
CA GLY A 190 -13.43 2.46 -24.78
C GLY A 190 -14.50 2.03 -25.79
N PRO A 191 -14.58 0.73 -26.10
CA PRO A 191 -15.64 0.14 -26.92
C PRO A 191 -17.01 -0.05 -26.23
N THR A 192 -17.20 0.12 -24.91
CA THR A 192 -18.52 -0.10 -24.26
C THR A 192 -18.97 0.98 -23.27
N ASP A 193 -20.28 1.01 -22.98
CA ASP A 193 -20.93 1.87 -21.98
C ASP A 193 -21.28 1.11 -20.68
N THR A 194 -20.50 0.05 -20.37
CA THR A 194 -20.83 -0.93 -19.32
C THR A 194 -19.63 -1.59 -18.63
N ASN A 195 -18.41 -1.35 -19.11
CA ASN A 195 -17.19 -1.89 -18.54
C ASN A 195 -16.17 -0.75 -18.54
N HIS A 196 -16.16 0.00 -17.44
CA HIS A 196 -15.38 1.24 -17.24
C HIS A 196 -13.86 1.01 -17.12
N THR A 197 -13.36 -0.06 -17.73
CA THR A 197 -11.94 -0.43 -17.87
C THR A 197 -11.70 -1.04 -19.26
N ASP A 198 -12.36 -0.53 -20.31
CA ASP A 198 -12.05 -0.86 -21.72
C ASP A 198 -11.53 0.32 -22.55
N GLY A 199 -11.39 1.51 -21.95
CA GLY A 199 -10.66 2.66 -22.49
C GLY A 199 -9.12 2.55 -22.36
N MET A 200 -8.41 3.41 -23.08
CA MET A 200 -6.94 3.38 -23.21
C MET A 200 -6.17 3.87 -21.97
N LEU A 201 -6.84 4.00 -20.81
CA LEU A 201 -6.17 4.09 -19.52
C LEU A 201 -5.69 2.72 -19.01
N PHE A 202 -6.23 1.63 -19.57
CA PHE A 202 -6.05 0.25 -19.14
C PHE A 202 -5.50 -0.68 -20.23
N ASP A 203 -5.12 -1.89 -19.84
CA ASP A 203 -4.73 -2.99 -20.72
C ASP A 203 -5.90 -3.97 -21.04
N GLU A 204 -5.62 -5.26 -21.32
CA GLU A 204 -6.67 -6.25 -21.64
C GLU A 204 -7.23 -7.03 -20.42
N ASP A 205 -6.62 -6.91 -19.24
CA ASP A 205 -7.08 -7.54 -18.00
C ASP A 205 -7.68 -6.53 -17.00
N GLY A 206 -7.32 -5.23 -17.13
CA GLY A 206 -7.96 -4.10 -16.46
C GLY A 206 -7.02 -3.19 -15.67
N ASP A 207 -5.71 -3.31 -15.90
CA ASP A 207 -4.66 -2.64 -15.12
C ASP A 207 -4.27 -1.27 -15.71
N PRO A 208 -4.02 -0.23 -14.88
CA PRO A 208 -3.68 1.12 -15.32
C PRO A 208 -2.29 1.18 -15.99
N VAL A 209 -2.21 1.72 -17.21
CA VAL A 209 -0.92 1.82 -17.95
C VAL A 209 -0.21 3.19 -17.80
N TYR A 210 -0.87 4.16 -17.15
CA TYR A 210 -0.34 5.50 -16.85
C TYR A 210 -0.43 5.80 -15.36
N CYS A 211 0.55 6.52 -14.79
CA CYS A 211 0.51 6.98 -13.40
C CYS A 211 -0.16 8.35 -13.23
N GLN A 212 -0.12 9.19 -14.27
CA GLN A 212 -0.71 10.52 -14.30
C GLN A 212 -1.65 10.67 -15.49
N LEU A 213 -2.87 11.16 -15.25
CA LEU A 213 -3.78 11.68 -16.27
C LEU A 213 -4.07 13.17 -16.05
N MET A 214 -4.28 13.95 -17.11
CA MET A 214 -4.64 15.38 -16.98
C MET A 214 -5.62 15.89 -18.04
N SER A 215 -6.59 16.72 -17.63
CA SER A 215 -7.50 17.48 -18.51
C SER A 215 -7.56 18.96 -18.11
N MET A 216 -7.74 19.87 -19.07
CA MET A 216 -7.52 21.31 -18.90
C MET A 216 -8.77 22.16 -19.16
N HIS A 217 -9.71 21.66 -19.97
CA HIS A 217 -10.96 22.35 -20.30
C HIS A 217 -11.96 21.43 -21.02
N TRP A 218 -12.06 20.15 -20.64
CA TRP A 218 -13.11 19.31 -21.19
C TRP A 218 -14.48 19.87 -20.81
N GLY A 219 -15.40 19.92 -21.77
CA GLY A 219 -16.65 20.64 -21.63
C GLY A 219 -17.67 19.84 -20.83
N VAL A 220 -18.32 20.46 -19.84
CA VAL A 220 -19.43 19.84 -19.07
C VAL A 220 -20.49 19.20 -19.96
N LYS A 221 -20.80 19.82 -21.10
CA LYS A 221 -21.76 19.27 -22.08
C LYS A 221 -21.23 18.10 -22.88
N ASP A 222 -19.93 18.00 -23.04
CA ASP A 222 -19.28 16.92 -23.75
C ASP A 222 -19.19 15.71 -22.81
N ALA A 223 -19.04 15.93 -21.49
CA ALA A 223 -19.29 14.96 -20.44
C ALA A 223 -20.77 14.52 -20.32
N GLU A 224 -21.74 15.44 -20.42
CA GLU A 224 -23.17 15.10 -20.54
C GLU A 224 -23.49 14.26 -21.79
N GLN A 225 -22.63 14.29 -22.83
CA GLN A 225 -22.81 13.55 -24.08
C GLN A 225 -22.03 12.21 -24.11
N ASN A 226 -20.87 12.14 -23.46
CA ASN A 226 -20.06 10.94 -23.29
C ASN A 226 -19.69 10.77 -21.79
N PRO A 227 -20.62 10.28 -20.95
CA PRO A 227 -20.39 10.12 -19.52
C PRO A 227 -19.39 9.02 -19.18
N GLU A 228 -19.10 8.12 -20.13
CA GLU A 228 -18.21 6.98 -19.94
C GLU A 228 -16.78 7.41 -19.63
N VAL A 229 -16.30 8.54 -20.18
CA VAL A 229 -14.97 9.09 -19.85
C VAL A 229 -14.85 9.43 -18.35
N VAL A 230 -15.93 9.86 -17.69
CA VAL A 230 -15.93 10.09 -16.23
C VAL A 230 -16.00 8.76 -15.47
N ALA A 231 -16.67 7.75 -16.03
CA ALA A 231 -16.72 6.41 -15.47
C ALA A 231 -15.35 5.72 -15.50
N GLU A 232 -14.67 5.76 -16.64
CA GLU A 232 -13.31 5.27 -16.88
C GLU A 232 -12.29 6.02 -16.01
N VAL A 233 -12.34 7.35 -15.94
CA VAL A 233 -11.46 8.12 -15.04
C VAL A 233 -11.75 7.84 -13.56
N ARG A 234 -13.00 7.55 -13.19
CA ARG A 234 -13.30 7.09 -11.82
C ARG A 234 -12.70 5.71 -11.56
N ALA A 235 -12.86 4.75 -12.47
CA ALA A 235 -12.29 3.42 -12.34
C ALA A 235 -10.76 3.47 -12.29
N TYR A 236 -10.13 4.34 -13.08
CA TYR A 236 -8.70 4.60 -13.07
C TYR A 236 -8.25 5.04 -11.67
N LEU A 237 -9.00 5.93 -11.03
CA LEU A 237 -8.83 6.37 -9.64
C LEU A 237 -9.22 5.35 -8.56
N ASN A 238 -9.62 4.13 -8.92
CA ASN A 238 -9.63 2.95 -8.02
C ASN A 238 -8.32 2.14 -8.16
N ASN A 239 -7.25 2.79 -8.62
CA ASN A 239 -5.86 2.36 -8.53
C ASN A 239 -5.02 3.53 -7.98
N PRO A 240 -3.81 3.32 -7.41
CA PRO A 240 -2.94 4.40 -6.90
C PRO A 240 -2.27 5.18 -8.05
N VAL A 241 -3.08 6.01 -8.69
CA VAL A 241 -2.72 6.91 -9.79
C VAL A 241 -3.13 8.34 -9.44
N HIS A 242 -2.76 9.32 -10.27
CA HIS A 242 -3.13 10.72 -10.06
C HIS A 242 -3.89 11.31 -11.26
N PHE A 243 -5.03 11.95 -11.00
CA PHE A 243 -5.79 12.71 -11.98
C PHE A 243 -5.77 14.21 -11.68
N PHE A 244 -5.38 15.03 -12.65
CA PHE A 244 -5.40 16.49 -12.55
C PHE A 244 -6.46 17.10 -13.46
N ALA A 245 -7.24 18.06 -12.95
CA ALA A 245 -8.13 18.90 -13.75
C ALA A 245 -7.95 20.42 -13.51
N GLU A 246 -7.90 21.21 -14.58
CA GLU A 246 -8.02 22.69 -14.56
C GLU A 246 -9.35 23.13 -15.19
N CYS A 247 -9.89 24.27 -14.74
CA CYS A 247 -11.04 24.95 -15.35
C CYS A 247 -12.27 24.04 -15.52
N GLN A 248 -12.92 24.05 -16.69
CA GLN A 248 -14.16 23.28 -16.93
C GLN A 248 -14.01 21.77 -16.77
N ALA A 249 -12.79 21.22 -16.83
CA ALA A 249 -12.58 19.81 -16.55
C ALA A 249 -12.98 19.48 -15.10
N VAL A 250 -12.71 20.37 -14.13
CA VAL A 250 -13.10 20.17 -12.72
C VAL A 250 -14.61 19.94 -12.60
N ASN A 251 -15.44 20.81 -13.19
CA ASN A 251 -16.91 20.67 -13.20
C ASN A 251 -17.38 19.50 -14.07
N ALA A 252 -16.73 19.22 -15.21
CA ALA A 252 -17.08 18.12 -16.10
C ALA A 252 -16.89 16.74 -15.46
N PHE A 253 -15.85 16.56 -14.64
CA PHE A 253 -15.60 15.32 -13.89
C PHE A 253 -16.32 15.34 -12.52
N GLU A 254 -16.21 16.40 -11.71
CA GLU A 254 -16.75 16.43 -10.34
C GLU A 254 -18.29 16.50 -10.30
N ASN A 255 -18.97 17.15 -11.25
CA ASN A 255 -20.42 17.40 -11.13
C ASN A 255 -21.30 16.41 -11.92
N LEU A 256 -20.73 15.39 -12.57
CA LEU A 256 -21.48 14.49 -13.44
C LEU A 256 -22.10 13.29 -12.69
N ASP A 257 -23.34 13.47 -12.24
CA ASP A 257 -24.20 12.37 -11.76
C ASP A 257 -24.39 11.30 -12.86
N PRO A 258 -24.05 10.00 -12.65
CA PRO A 258 -23.69 9.35 -11.38
C PRO A 258 -22.19 9.02 -11.18
N HIS A 259 -21.31 9.35 -12.13
CA HIS A 259 -19.92 8.86 -12.13
C HIS A 259 -18.93 9.79 -11.41
N GLY A 260 -19.24 11.09 -11.33
CA GLY A 260 -18.42 12.12 -10.70
C GLY A 260 -18.50 12.14 -9.17
N PHE A 261 -18.49 13.33 -8.59
CA PHE A 261 -18.43 13.55 -7.14
C PHE A 261 -17.22 12.82 -6.54
N PHE A 262 -16.00 13.20 -6.92
CA PHE A 262 -14.78 12.57 -6.41
C PHE A 262 -14.48 13.10 -5.00
N LEU A 263 -14.27 14.42 -4.86
CA LEU A 263 -13.87 15.06 -3.59
C LEU A 263 -15.05 15.60 -2.76
N THR A 264 -16.23 15.79 -3.36
CA THR A 264 -17.40 16.43 -2.76
C THR A 264 -18.63 15.51 -2.73
N PRO A 265 -19.62 15.71 -1.84
CA PRO A 265 -20.81 14.87 -1.78
C PRO A 265 -21.91 15.22 -2.80
N ASN A 266 -21.92 16.45 -3.35
CA ASN A 266 -22.98 16.92 -4.27
C ASN A 266 -22.44 17.83 -5.41
N GLY A 267 -21.13 17.88 -5.63
CA GLY A 267 -20.49 18.72 -6.65
C GLY A 267 -20.18 20.15 -6.21
N PHE A 268 -19.42 20.87 -7.02
CA PHE A 268 -19.07 22.28 -6.83
C PHE A 268 -20.10 23.25 -7.42
N LEU A 269 -20.30 24.36 -6.72
CA LEU A 269 -20.77 25.62 -7.29
C LEU A 269 -19.57 26.39 -7.87
N ILE A 270 -19.72 26.98 -9.05
CA ILE A 270 -18.69 27.85 -9.64
C ILE A 270 -18.71 29.22 -8.94
N ALA A 271 -17.56 29.67 -8.46
CA ALA A 271 -17.38 30.96 -7.80
C ALA A 271 -16.83 32.04 -8.75
N ASP A 272 -16.96 33.32 -8.36
CA ASP A 272 -16.18 34.41 -8.95
C ASP A 272 -14.70 34.25 -8.54
N ARG A 273 -13.76 34.75 -9.36
CA ARG A 273 -12.33 34.66 -9.07
C ARG A 273 -11.95 35.48 -7.82
N PRO A 274 -11.33 34.89 -6.78
CA PRO A 274 -10.82 35.63 -5.63
C PRO A 274 -9.77 36.68 -6.03
N ASP A 275 -9.83 37.86 -5.41
CA ASP A 275 -8.81 38.92 -5.56
C ASP A 275 -7.67 38.80 -4.51
N GLN A 276 -7.87 38.01 -3.46
CA GLN A 276 -6.89 37.64 -2.43
C GLN A 276 -7.18 36.20 -1.98
N VAL A 277 -6.14 35.48 -1.55
CA VAL A 277 -6.23 34.09 -1.09
C VAL A 277 -5.47 33.86 0.22
N ASP A 278 -5.96 32.92 1.02
CA ASP A 278 -5.24 32.32 2.16
C ASP A 278 -4.66 30.95 1.76
N PHE A 279 -3.68 30.45 2.53
CA PHE A 279 -2.87 29.27 2.21
C PHE A 279 -2.87 28.26 3.35
N HIS A 280 -3.00 26.98 3.00
CA HIS A 280 -3.15 25.85 3.92
C HIS A 280 -2.13 24.75 3.57
N HIS A 281 -1.89 23.81 4.50
CA HIS A 281 -1.04 22.62 4.32
C HIS A 281 0.25 22.88 3.53
N GLN A 282 1.00 23.92 3.92
CA GLN A 282 2.16 24.41 3.17
C GLN A 282 3.40 23.50 3.31
N ASP A 283 3.29 22.48 4.16
CA ASP A 283 4.10 21.27 4.32
C ASP A 283 3.77 20.16 3.30
N SER A 284 2.60 20.19 2.64
CA SER A 284 2.26 19.23 1.58
C SER A 284 3.10 19.47 0.31
N PRO A 285 3.60 18.43 -0.38
CA PRO A 285 4.24 18.54 -1.69
C PRO A 285 3.39 19.27 -2.74
N TYR A 286 2.07 19.03 -2.76
CA TYR A 286 1.11 19.73 -3.63
C TYR A 286 1.11 21.25 -3.45
N ALA A 287 1.44 21.74 -2.26
CA ALA A 287 1.36 23.14 -1.89
C ALA A 287 2.62 23.96 -2.19
N GLN A 288 3.72 23.34 -2.67
CA GLN A 288 5.05 23.95 -2.68
C GLN A 288 5.20 25.13 -3.66
N ILE A 289 5.17 26.35 -3.12
CA ILE A 289 5.42 27.63 -3.81
C ILE A 289 6.31 28.56 -2.98
N HIS A 290 7.03 29.46 -3.65
CA HIS A 290 7.78 30.54 -2.98
C HIS A 290 7.50 31.89 -3.65
N GLY A 291 7.29 32.94 -2.85
CA GLY A 291 7.01 34.29 -3.33
C GLY A 291 5.52 34.52 -3.70
N PRO A 292 5.18 35.61 -4.40
CA PRO A 292 3.78 35.98 -4.61
C PRO A 292 3.03 35.01 -5.55
N PHE A 293 1.75 34.79 -5.26
CA PHE A 293 0.78 34.04 -6.07
C PHE A 293 -0.34 34.99 -6.54
N GLN A 294 -0.92 34.71 -7.70
CA GLN A 294 -2.09 35.43 -8.22
C GLN A 294 -3.02 34.49 -8.97
N THR A 295 -4.31 34.53 -8.63
CA THR A 295 -5.39 33.84 -9.34
C THR A 295 -5.52 34.31 -10.80
N VAL A 296 -5.79 33.39 -11.71
CA VAL A 296 -6.17 33.72 -13.10
C VAL A 296 -7.69 33.67 -13.29
N GLY A 297 -8.18 34.32 -14.35
CA GLY A 297 -9.59 34.21 -14.72
C GLY A 297 -9.85 32.96 -15.57
N GLY A 298 -11.12 32.60 -15.71
CA GLY A 298 -11.56 31.50 -16.56
C GLY A 298 -13.06 31.52 -16.77
N SER A 299 -13.59 30.46 -17.37
CA SER A 299 -15.01 30.09 -17.22
C SER A 299 -15.29 29.67 -15.77
N GLU A 300 -14.30 29.03 -15.14
CA GLU A 300 -14.40 28.43 -13.80
C GLU A 300 -13.10 28.75 -13.03
N PRO A 301 -13.02 29.94 -12.40
CA PRO A 301 -11.79 30.45 -11.81
C PRO A 301 -11.55 30.01 -10.35
N ALA A 302 -12.61 29.57 -9.67
CA ALA A 302 -12.64 29.08 -8.30
C ALA A 302 -13.96 28.33 -8.05
N TYR A 303 -14.02 27.58 -6.96
CA TYR A 303 -15.14 26.69 -6.63
C TYR A 303 -15.69 26.99 -5.22
N SER A 304 -16.83 26.43 -4.89
CA SER A 304 -17.43 26.46 -3.55
C SER A 304 -18.35 25.27 -3.36
N LEU A 305 -18.54 24.82 -2.13
CA LEU A 305 -19.46 23.75 -1.80
C LEU A 305 -20.92 24.25 -1.68
N PRO A 306 -21.92 23.38 -1.92
CA PRO A 306 -23.32 23.70 -1.66
C PRO A 306 -23.55 24.07 -0.18
N PRO A 307 -24.45 25.03 0.16
CA PRO A 307 -24.60 25.52 1.53
C PRO A 307 -25.05 24.47 2.55
N GLY A 308 -24.09 23.92 3.29
CA GLY A 308 -24.29 22.88 4.31
C GLY A 308 -23.43 21.63 4.11
N ASP A 309 -22.77 21.52 2.96
CA ASP A 309 -21.84 20.44 2.63
C ASP A 309 -20.43 20.71 3.19
N ALA A 310 -19.59 19.66 3.17
CA ALA A 310 -18.16 19.69 3.42
C ALA A 310 -17.47 18.78 2.37
N TYR A 311 -16.15 18.86 2.25
CA TYR A 311 -15.37 17.85 1.52
C TYR A 311 -15.52 16.47 2.19
N LYS A 312 -15.29 15.39 1.44
CA LYS A 312 -15.39 14.03 1.97
C LYS A 312 -14.30 13.71 3.00
N ALA A 313 -13.08 14.20 2.77
CA ALA A 313 -11.96 14.19 3.71
C ALA A 313 -11.65 15.61 4.22
N GLY A 314 -10.90 15.72 5.31
CA GLY A 314 -10.27 16.98 5.75
C GLY A 314 -9.03 17.32 4.94
N GLY A 315 -8.47 18.53 5.10
CA GLY A 315 -7.19 18.93 4.50
C GLY A 315 -7.18 19.15 2.98
N VAL A 316 -8.33 18.94 2.31
CA VAL A 316 -8.45 18.93 0.84
C VAL A 316 -8.09 20.26 0.19
N THR A 317 -8.35 21.39 0.84
CA THR A 317 -8.10 22.71 0.27
C THR A 317 -6.73 23.25 0.64
N MET A 318 -5.92 23.56 -0.38
CA MET A 318 -4.57 24.12 -0.27
C MET A 318 -4.55 25.65 -0.40
N ILE A 319 -5.45 26.22 -1.22
CA ILE A 319 -5.60 27.67 -1.45
C ILE A 319 -7.09 28.03 -1.56
N THR A 320 -7.56 29.02 -0.79
CA THR A 320 -8.97 29.49 -0.78
C THR A 320 -9.09 31.01 -0.69
N GLU A 321 -10.29 31.59 -0.82
CA GLU A 321 -10.50 33.04 -0.75
C GLU A 321 -10.09 33.62 0.62
N ALA A 322 -9.40 34.76 0.63
CA ALA A 322 -8.85 35.30 1.88
C ALA A 322 -9.95 35.67 2.89
N GLY A 323 -9.95 35.00 4.04
CA GLY A 323 -10.91 35.17 5.13
C GLY A 323 -12.23 34.40 4.99
N THR A 324 -12.37 33.48 4.02
CA THR A 324 -13.42 32.45 4.01
C THR A 324 -12.95 31.19 4.75
N PRO A 325 -13.86 30.26 5.12
CA PRO A 325 -13.46 28.88 5.42
C PRO A 325 -13.37 28.06 4.13
N GLU A 326 -12.70 26.92 4.21
CA GLU A 326 -12.67 25.90 3.15
C GLU A 326 -14.08 25.56 2.63
N GLY A 327 -14.19 25.36 1.31
CA GLY A 327 -15.46 25.19 0.62
C GLY A 327 -16.12 26.49 0.17
N GLN A 328 -15.43 27.64 0.24
CA GLN A 328 -15.89 28.94 -0.24
C GLN A 328 -14.77 29.74 -0.93
N GLY A 329 -14.72 29.67 -2.26
CA GLY A 329 -13.75 30.40 -3.09
C GLY A 329 -12.45 29.64 -3.31
N ASP A 330 -12.48 28.31 -3.22
CA ASP A 330 -11.33 27.42 -3.30
C ASP A 330 -10.72 27.42 -4.70
N VAL A 331 -9.39 27.48 -4.76
CA VAL A 331 -8.59 27.66 -6.00
C VAL A 331 -7.68 26.48 -6.26
N TRP A 332 -7.15 25.82 -5.21
CA TRP A 332 -6.29 24.64 -5.34
C TRP A 332 -6.72 23.63 -4.29
N MET A 333 -7.12 22.44 -4.74
CA MET A 333 -7.60 21.35 -3.89
C MET A 333 -7.00 20.02 -4.35
N THR A 334 -6.74 19.12 -3.41
CA THR A 334 -6.26 17.75 -3.70
C THR A 334 -6.77 16.75 -2.65
N GLY A 335 -6.91 15.48 -3.01
CA GLY A 335 -7.28 14.41 -2.08
C GLY A 335 -7.57 13.10 -2.79
N TYR A 336 -7.74 12.01 -2.03
CA TYR A 336 -8.08 10.70 -2.59
C TYR A 336 -9.52 10.62 -3.09
N LEU A 337 -9.76 9.71 -4.05
CA LEU A 337 -11.11 9.38 -4.52
C LEU A 337 -12.04 9.06 -3.34
N ASP A 338 -13.26 9.58 -3.41
CA ASP A 338 -14.28 9.48 -2.36
C ASP A 338 -13.85 9.97 -0.96
N GLY A 339 -12.71 10.66 -0.83
CA GLY A 339 -12.14 11.05 0.45
C GLY A 339 -11.77 9.85 1.32
N ALA A 340 -11.33 8.75 0.71
CA ALA A 340 -11.01 7.50 1.40
C ALA A 340 -9.94 7.67 2.50
N CYS A 341 -8.93 8.53 2.27
CA CYS A 341 -7.90 8.90 3.24
C CYS A 341 -7.63 10.43 3.21
N PRO A 342 -6.95 11.00 4.21
CA PRO A 342 -6.43 12.38 4.17
C PRO A 342 -5.51 12.64 2.95
N PRO A 343 -5.42 13.87 2.42
CA PRO A 343 -4.59 14.17 1.24
C PRO A 343 -3.07 14.11 1.47
N ASP A 344 -2.65 14.24 2.73
CA ASP A 344 -1.28 14.28 3.20
C ASP A 344 -0.62 12.88 3.25
N GLU A 345 -1.40 11.81 3.39
CA GLU A 345 -0.89 10.44 3.38
C GLU A 345 -0.05 10.14 2.13
N PRO A 346 0.97 9.25 2.21
CA PRO A 346 1.67 8.76 1.02
C PRO A 346 0.72 7.96 0.12
N GLU A 347 -0.03 7.03 0.71
CA GLU A 347 -0.92 6.08 0.03
C GLU A 347 -2.33 6.02 0.65
N CYS A 348 -3.24 5.33 -0.04
CA CYS A 348 -4.61 5.09 0.43
C CYS A 348 -5.13 3.75 -0.11
N GLY A 349 -4.31 2.70 0.05
CA GLY A 349 -4.51 1.42 -0.60
C GLY A 349 -4.71 1.59 -2.12
N ALA A 350 -5.81 1.07 -2.64
CA ALA A 350 -6.16 1.16 -4.05
C ALA A 350 -6.61 2.55 -4.53
N PHE A 351 -6.79 3.57 -3.69
CA PHE A 351 -7.39 4.84 -4.14
C PHE A 351 -6.37 5.81 -4.74
N GLY A 352 -6.72 6.38 -5.90
CA GLY A 352 -5.94 7.41 -6.58
C GLY A 352 -6.21 8.82 -6.05
N LYS A 353 -5.23 9.72 -6.22
CA LYS A 353 -5.34 11.14 -5.86
C LYS A 353 -5.98 11.95 -7.00
N VAL A 354 -6.71 13.00 -6.63
CA VAL A 354 -7.40 13.93 -7.53
C VAL A 354 -6.99 15.36 -7.18
N SER A 355 -6.39 16.09 -8.12
CA SER A 355 -6.03 17.51 -7.97
C SER A 355 -6.87 18.42 -8.87
N TYR A 356 -7.42 19.50 -8.30
CA TYR A 356 -8.28 20.46 -8.99
C TYR A 356 -7.77 21.90 -8.87
N LEU A 357 -7.54 22.55 -10.02
CA LEU A 357 -7.04 23.92 -10.10
C LEU A 357 -8.07 24.88 -10.75
N GLY A 358 -8.49 25.88 -9.99
CA GLY A 358 -9.30 27.01 -10.47
C GLY A 358 -8.47 27.95 -11.34
N GLY A 359 -8.99 28.28 -12.52
CA GLY A 359 -8.26 29.05 -13.53
C GLY A 359 -8.69 28.71 -14.96
N HIS A 360 -7.84 29.01 -15.93
CA HIS A 360 -8.02 28.56 -17.32
C HIS A 360 -6.68 28.38 -18.02
N GLU A 361 -5.75 29.30 -17.81
CA GLU A 361 -4.39 29.18 -18.33
C GLU A 361 -3.46 30.03 -17.46
N TYR A 362 -2.68 29.38 -16.59
CA TYR A 362 -1.64 30.06 -15.82
C TYR A 362 -0.45 30.45 -16.70
N SER A 363 0.31 31.45 -16.27
CA SER A 363 1.50 31.95 -16.97
C SER A 363 2.66 30.94 -16.87
N VAL A 364 3.60 31.00 -17.82
CA VAL A 364 4.90 30.30 -17.74
C VAL A 364 6.06 31.29 -17.92
N GLN A 365 5.78 32.57 -17.66
CA GLN A 365 6.78 33.63 -17.81
C GLN A 365 7.69 33.69 -16.59
N VAL A 366 9.00 33.78 -16.85
CA VAL A 366 10.04 33.99 -15.86
C VAL A 366 10.64 35.40 -16.00
N PRO A 367 11.14 36.05 -14.93
CA PRO A 367 11.28 35.53 -13.57
C PRO A 367 9.96 35.32 -12.84
N LEU A 368 9.86 34.24 -12.05
CA LEU A 368 8.66 33.88 -11.27
C LEU A 368 8.26 35.00 -10.29
N SER A 369 9.23 35.64 -9.66
CA SER A 369 9.07 36.79 -8.75
C SER A 369 8.36 38.00 -9.36
N ALA A 370 8.35 38.11 -10.69
CA ALA A 370 7.66 39.17 -11.44
C ALA A 370 6.34 38.71 -12.09
N ASN A 371 6.04 37.41 -12.09
CA ASN A 371 4.88 36.78 -12.73
C ASN A 371 4.16 35.89 -11.69
N PRO A 372 3.42 36.49 -10.73
CA PRO A 372 2.77 35.73 -9.66
C PRO A 372 1.64 34.82 -10.16
N ASP A 373 1.14 35.08 -11.37
CA ASP A 373 0.22 34.24 -12.13
C ASP A 373 0.91 33.06 -12.84
N ALA A 374 2.20 32.83 -12.61
CA ALA A 374 2.94 31.65 -13.09
C ALA A 374 3.04 30.54 -12.03
N GLN A 375 2.66 30.82 -10.77
CA GLN A 375 2.69 29.83 -9.68
C GLN A 375 1.66 28.70 -9.88
N GLY A 376 0.52 28.92 -10.55
CA GLY A 376 -0.43 27.83 -10.79
C GLY A 376 0.11 26.75 -11.74
N ALA A 377 0.93 27.13 -12.73
CA ALA A 377 1.67 26.17 -13.56
C ALA A 377 2.73 25.39 -12.74
N ARG A 378 3.22 25.97 -11.64
CA ARG A 378 4.10 25.30 -10.68
C ARG A 378 3.32 24.31 -9.80
N LEU A 379 2.11 24.64 -9.35
CA LEU A 379 1.23 23.72 -8.61
C LEU A 379 0.85 22.49 -9.46
N PHE A 380 0.53 22.70 -10.75
CA PHE A 380 0.37 21.62 -11.72
C PHE A 380 1.62 20.72 -11.79
N LEU A 381 2.82 21.31 -11.93
CA LEU A 381 4.06 20.51 -11.98
C LEU A 381 4.42 19.85 -10.64
N ASN A 382 4.07 20.41 -9.48
CA ASN A 382 4.19 19.71 -8.19
C ASN A 382 3.38 18.41 -8.22
N SER A 383 2.13 18.51 -8.66
CA SER A 383 1.17 17.40 -8.66
C SER A 383 1.57 16.23 -9.56
N LEU A 384 2.45 16.47 -10.54
CA LEU A 384 3.03 15.42 -11.39
C LEU A 384 4.01 14.50 -10.64
N PHE A 385 4.74 15.01 -9.65
CA PHE A 385 5.70 14.23 -8.86
C PHE A 385 5.08 13.65 -7.57
N GLU A 386 3.81 13.95 -7.30
CA GLU A 386 2.95 13.22 -6.34
C GLU A 386 2.14 12.09 -7.02
N ALA A 387 2.37 11.78 -8.30
CA ALA A 387 1.81 10.59 -8.92
C ALA A 387 2.47 9.36 -8.26
N PRO A 388 1.73 8.42 -7.63
CA PRO A 388 2.31 7.45 -6.68
C PRO A 388 3.49 6.64 -7.23
N CYS A 389 3.41 6.17 -8.48
CA CYS A 389 4.51 5.41 -9.11
C CYS A 389 5.83 6.17 -9.29
N ALA A 390 5.88 7.48 -9.03
CA ALA A 390 7.10 8.28 -9.01
C ALA A 390 7.81 8.24 -7.65
N THR A 391 7.09 7.92 -6.56
CA THR A 391 7.60 7.82 -5.20
C THR A 391 8.10 6.40 -4.91
N LEU A 392 8.91 6.26 -3.84
CA LEU A 392 9.38 4.96 -3.34
C LEU A 392 8.23 4.12 -2.78
N ASP A 393 7.28 4.80 -2.16
CA ASP A 393 6.13 4.22 -1.48
C ASP A 393 5.26 3.49 -2.51
N GLY A 394 4.78 4.23 -3.53
CA GLY A 394 3.93 3.72 -4.61
C GLY A 394 4.61 2.83 -5.67
N LEU A 395 5.67 2.11 -5.29
CA LEU A 395 6.27 1.05 -6.10
C LEU A 395 5.55 -0.30 -5.85
N PRO A 396 5.43 -1.17 -6.88
CA PRO A 396 4.82 -2.48 -6.71
C PRO A 396 5.64 -3.37 -5.78
N VAL A 397 4.98 -3.99 -4.79
CA VAL A 397 5.57 -5.02 -3.93
C VAL A 397 5.38 -6.39 -4.58
N LEU A 398 6.44 -6.89 -5.21
CA LEU A 398 6.43 -8.17 -5.91
C LEU A 398 7.05 -9.28 -5.08
N GLY A 399 6.21 -10.21 -4.65
CA GLY A 399 6.63 -11.52 -4.21
C GLY A 399 7.04 -12.39 -5.41
N PHE A 400 8.25 -12.93 -5.40
CA PHE A 400 8.76 -13.73 -6.51
C PHE A 400 9.73 -14.82 -6.04
N ALA A 401 9.37 -16.07 -6.28
CA ALA A 401 10.14 -17.22 -5.80
C ALA A 401 10.02 -18.43 -6.74
N GLN A 402 10.84 -19.45 -6.49
CA GLN A 402 10.82 -20.72 -7.21
C GLN A 402 10.88 -21.91 -6.25
N GLY A 403 10.27 -23.03 -6.64
CA GLY A 403 10.22 -24.27 -5.87
C GLY A 403 10.64 -25.48 -6.71
N ALA A 404 11.42 -26.38 -6.11
CA ALA A 404 11.73 -27.68 -6.71
C ALA A 404 12.11 -28.71 -5.63
N PRO A 405 11.93 -30.02 -5.87
CA PRO A 405 12.41 -31.05 -4.94
C PRO A 405 13.94 -30.98 -4.78
N SER A 406 14.42 -30.84 -3.55
CA SER A 406 15.85 -30.78 -3.22
C SER A 406 16.64 -32.04 -3.65
N CYS A 407 15.95 -33.17 -3.85
CA CYS A 407 16.50 -34.35 -4.48
C CYS A 407 15.46 -35.09 -5.35
N VAL A 408 15.92 -35.64 -6.48
CA VAL A 408 15.15 -36.55 -7.34
C VAL A 408 15.91 -37.85 -7.59
N ASP A 409 15.20 -38.99 -7.64
CA ASP A 409 15.76 -40.31 -7.98
C ASP A 409 15.64 -40.64 -9.48
N SER A 410 14.98 -39.78 -10.24
CA SER A 410 14.70 -39.90 -11.67
C SER A 410 15.33 -38.76 -12.47
N PRO A 411 15.66 -38.94 -13.77
CA PRO A 411 16.28 -37.92 -14.62
C PRO A 411 15.30 -36.82 -15.07
N SER A 412 14.28 -36.51 -14.28
CA SER A 412 13.25 -35.52 -14.59
C SER A 412 12.96 -34.72 -13.32
N VAL A 413 12.94 -33.39 -13.44
CA VAL A 413 12.49 -32.48 -12.39
C VAL A 413 11.49 -31.48 -12.96
N GLU A 414 10.54 -31.07 -12.13
CA GLU A 414 9.65 -29.94 -12.36
C GLU A 414 10.12 -28.81 -11.44
N VAL A 415 10.25 -27.61 -11.99
CA VAL A 415 10.59 -26.40 -11.25
C VAL A 415 9.44 -25.44 -11.42
N ASP A 416 8.82 -25.10 -10.30
CA ASP A 416 7.74 -24.12 -10.20
C ASP A 416 8.33 -22.74 -9.91
N VAL A 417 7.69 -21.69 -10.42
CA VAL A 417 8.04 -20.27 -10.25
C VAL A 417 6.73 -19.53 -10.03
N THR A 418 6.57 -18.95 -8.86
CA THR A 418 5.34 -18.23 -8.46
C THR A 418 5.66 -16.76 -8.30
N TYR A 419 4.82 -15.91 -8.87
CA TYR A 419 4.80 -14.47 -8.64
C TYR A 419 3.48 -14.05 -8.00
N VAL A 420 3.53 -12.99 -7.19
CA VAL A 420 2.35 -12.28 -6.66
C VAL A 420 2.69 -10.80 -6.45
N ASN A 421 1.75 -9.91 -6.72
CA ASN A 421 1.81 -8.52 -6.29
C ASN A 421 0.94 -8.34 -5.03
N THR A 422 1.55 -7.93 -3.93
CA THR A 422 0.86 -7.75 -2.62
C THR A 422 0.47 -6.29 -2.36
N SER A 423 0.88 -5.38 -3.25
CA SER A 423 0.57 -3.95 -3.18
C SER A 423 -0.58 -3.56 -4.10
N HIS A 424 -0.94 -2.28 -4.06
CA HIS A 424 -1.93 -1.71 -4.97
C HIS A 424 -1.32 -1.09 -6.24
N ALA A 425 0.01 -0.97 -6.34
CA ALA A 425 0.67 -0.43 -7.53
C ALA A 425 0.87 -1.53 -8.57
N THR A 426 0.48 -1.30 -9.82
CA THR A 426 0.67 -2.24 -10.94
C THR A 426 2.13 -2.30 -11.39
N ALA A 427 2.71 -3.49 -11.52
CA ALA A 427 3.99 -3.68 -12.21
C ALA A 427 3.76 -3.86 -13.72
N LEU A 428 4.34 -2.99 -14.54
CA LEU A 428 4.08 -2.95 -15.99
C LEU A 428 5.01 -3.89 -16.78
N ASP A 429 4.56 -4.39 -17.94
CA ASP A 429 5.36 -5.20 -18.89
C ASP A 429 6.07 -6.43 -18.25
N GLY A 430 5.45 -7.02 -17.23
CA GLY A 430 5.95 -8.16 -16.44
C GLY A 430 6.32 -9.40 -17.27
N ARG A 431 7.46 -10.01 -16.92
CA ARG A 431 8.11 -11.02 -17.75
C ARG A 431 9.07 -11.93 -16.98
N VAL A 432 8.74 -13.22 -16.89
CA VAL A 432 9.53 -14.22 -16.15
C VAL A 432 10.51 -14.97 -17.07
N ARG A 433 11.76 -15.11 -16.62
CA ARG A 433 12.87 -15.80 -17.30
C ARG A 433 13.54 -16.80 -16.35
N LEU A 434 13.28 -18.09 -16.52
CA LEU A 434 13.90 -19.18 -15.75
C LEU A 434 15.12 -19.75 -16.49
N ALA A 435 16.31 -19.70 -15.87
CA ALA A 435 17.54 -20.19 -16.49
C ALA A 435 17.55 -21.72 -16.64
N VAL A 436 18.00 -22.24 -17.80
CA VAL A 436 18.15 -23.70 -18.01
C VAL A 436 19.59 -24.13 -17.63
N PRO A 437 19.79 -24.93 -16.57
CA PRO A 437 21.13 -25.21 -16.06
C PRO A 437 21.98 -26.07 -17.00
N MET A 438 23.31 -25.97 -16.88
CA MET A 438 24.22 -26.71 -17.78
C MET A 438 24.08 -28.23 -17.60
N GLY A 439 23.51 -28.89 -18.61
CA GLY A 439 23.26 -30.33 -18.60
C GLY A 439 21.85 -30.71 -18.15
N ALA A 440 20.97 -29.73 -17.94
CA ALA A 440 19.53 -29.93 -18.03
C ALA A 440 19.07 -29.74 -19.49
N GLY A 441 17.90 -30.27 -19.84
CA GLY A 441 17.26 -30.09 -21.13
C GLY A 441 15.77 -29.77 -20.95
N PHE A 442 15.32 -28.63 -21.47
CA PHE A 442 13.92 -28.23 -21.41
C PHE A 442 12.98 -29.22 -22.13
N VAL A 443 11.91 -29.62 -21.45
CA VAL A 443 10.89 -30.56 -21.96
C VAL A 443 9.58 -29.85 -22.27
N ALA A 444 9.05 -29.08 -21.32
CA ALA A 444 7.76 -28.38 -21.42
C ALA A 444 7.65 -27.24 -20.39
N ALA A 445 6.69 -26.33 -20.60
CA ALA A 445 6.29 -25.30 -19.64
C ALA A 445 4.76 -25.13 -19.58
N THR A 446 4.24 -24.62 -18.47
CA THR A 446 2.86 -24.11 -18.34
C THR A 446 2.74 -22.71 -18.96
N ALA A 447 1.54 -22.11 -18.92
CA ALA A 447 1.25 -20.72 -19.33
C ALA A 447 1.75 -20.27 -20.72
N GLY A 448 2.11 -21.20 -21.61
CA GLY A 448 2.65 -20.88 -22.94
C GLY A 448 4.15 -20.61 -22.98
N GLY A 449 4.88 -20.80 -21.88
CA GLY A 449 6.32 -20.52 -21.76
C GLY A 449 7.18 -21.18 -22.83
N THR A 450 8.22 -20.48 -23.30
CA THR A 450 9.04 -20.89 -24.44
C THR A 450 10.54 -20.84 -24.16
N LEU A 451 11.28 -21.84 -24.65
CA LEU A 451 12.74 -21.85 -24.59
C LEU A 451 13.32 -20.80 -25.56
N GLN A 452 13.89 -19.72 -25.01
CA GLN A 452 14.56 -18.66 -25.75
C GLN A 452 15.94 -18.39 -25.15
N GLY A 453 16.99 -18.25 -25.97
CA GLY A 453 18.36 -17.91 -25.54
C GLY A 453 19.14 -18.97 -24.71
N GLY A 454 18.44 -19.84 -23.98
CA GLY A 454 18.98 -20.65 -22.89
C GLY A 454 18.12 -20.61 -21.61
N GLU A 455 16.97 -19.94 -21.67
CA GLU A 455 16.03 -19.70 -20.58
C GLU A 455 14.62 -20.12 -21.02
N VAL A 456 13.74 -20.47 -20.09
CA VAL A 456 12.29 -20.56 -20.33
C VAL A 456 11.71 -19.18 -20.04
N VAL A 457 11.00 -18.62 -21.02
CA VAL A 457 10.47 -17.25 -20.97
C VAL A 457 8.96 -17.27 -21.06
N TRP A 458 8.32 -16.53 -20.14
CA TRP A 458 6.92 -16.16 -20.14
C TRP A 458 6.84 -14.64 -20.15
N ASP A 459 6.20 -14.07 -21.17
CA ASP A 459 5.76 -12.68 -21.13
C ASP A 459 4.37 -12.72 -20.44
N VAL A 460 4.24 -12.21 -19.20
CA VAL A 460 3.04 -12.47 -18.36
C VAL A 460 1.96 -11.40 -18.48
N GLY A 461 2.33 -10.16 -18.82
CA GLY A 461 1.42 -9.02 -18.90
C GLY A 461 1.82 -7.95 -17.87
N ASN A 462 0.94 -7.01 -17.57
CA ASN A 462 1.07 -6.28 -16.30
C ASN A 462 0.84 -7.26 -15.14
N ILE A 463 1.20 -6.88 -13.91
CA ILE A 463 0.88 -7.63 -12.70
C ILE A 463 0.14 -6.70 -11.76
N GLY A 464 -1.19 -6.84 -11.75
CA GLY A 464 -2.10 -5.96 -11.00
C GLY A 464 -2.18 -6.25 -9.51
N PRO A 465 -2.96 -5.45 -8.75
CA PRO A 465 -3.18 -5.66 -7.32
C PRO A 465 -3.78 -7.04 -7.00
N ASP A 466 -3.26 -7.71 -5.97
CA ASP A 466 -3.58 -9.10 -5.59
C ASP A 466 -3.34 -10.14 -6.71
N GLU A 467 -2.74 -9.79 -7.86
CA GLU A 467 -2.54 -10.73 -8.96
C GLU A 467 -1.38 -11.69 -8.67
N ALA A 468 -1.61 -12.99 -8.90
CA ALA A 468 -0.62 -14.04 -8.72
C ALA A 468 -0.69 -15.08 -9.84
N GLY A 469 0.46 -15.67 -10.18
CA GLY A 469 0.58 -16.69 -11.22
C GLY A 469 1.61 -17.78 -10.91
N ASP A 470 1.17 -19.03 -11.05
CA ASP A 470 2.00 -20.23 -10.96
C ASP A 470 2.50 -20.68 -12.34
N LEU A 471 3.80 -20.60 -12.55
CA LEU A 471 4.51 -21.04 -13.75
C LEU A 471 5.31 -22.29 -13.42
N SER A 472 5.37 -23.27 -14.33
CA SER A 472 6.15 -24.51 -14.12
C SER A 472 6.91 -24.87 -15.38
N ALA A 473 8.13 -25.37 -15.23
CA ALA A 473 8.92 -25.93 -16.32
C ALA A 473 9.52 -27.30 -15.96
N THR A 474 9.37 -28.26 -16.87
CA THR A 474 9.89 -29.62 -16.71
C THR A 474 11.23 -29.78 -17.45
N PHE A 475 12.23 -30.40 -16.81
CA PHE A 475 13.58 -30.59 -17.33
C PHE A 475 14.07 -32.04 -17.25
N ASP A 476 14.63 -32.54 -18.36
CA ASP A 476 15.41 -33.79 -18.42
C ASP A 476 16.83 -33.53 -17.88
N LEU A 477 17.29 -34.31 -16.91
CA LEU A 477 18.62 -34.20 -16.28
C LEU A 477 19.61 -35.20 -16.89
N ALA A 478 20.65 -34.71 -17.56
CA ALA A 478 21.56 -35.54 -18.37
C ALA A 478 22.41 -36.55 -17.59
N GLY A 479 22.56 -36.41 -16.28
CA GLY A 479 23.24 -37.38 -15.42
C GLY A 479 23.28 -36.97 -13.95
N PRO A 480 23.71 -37.87 -13.03
CA PRO A 480 23.71 -37.60 -11.60
C PRO A 480 24.64 -36.44 -11.21
N GLY A 481 24.16 -35.60 -10.30
CA GLY A 481 24.83 -34.36 -9.88
C GLY A 481 23.83 -33.29 -9.46
N ASP A 482 24.34 -32.14 -9.04
CA ASP A 482 23.56 -31.02 -8.55
C ASP A 482 23.28 -30.00 -9.65
N TYR A 483 22.03 -29.53 -9.71
CA TYR A 483 21.50 -28.60 -10.70
C TYR A 483 20.94 -27.37 -9.99
N VAL A 484 21.55 -26.20 -10.22
CA VAL A 484 21.12 -24.92 -9.66
C VAL A 484 20.25 -24.19 -10.66
N PHE A 485 19.02 -23.88 -10.28
CA PHE A 485 18.06 -23.08 -11.03
C PHE A 485 17.93 -21.68 -10.43
N SER A 486 17.64 -20.69 -11.26
CA SER A 486 17.27 -19.33 -10.85
C SER A 486 16.35 -18.70 -11.89
N ALA A 487 15.41 -17.88 -11.43
CA ALA A 487 14.50 -17.12 -12.28
C ALA A 487 14.63 -15.61 -12.01
N LEU A 488 14.37 -14.84 -13.06
CA LEU A 488 14.36 -13.38 -13.07
C LEU A 488 12.98 -12.90 -13.53
N LEU A 489 12.36 -11.98 -12.80
CA LEU A 489 11.19 -11.22 -13.23
C LEU A 489 11.66 -9.85 -13.70
N GLU A 490 11.50 -9.56 -14.99
CA GLU A 490 11.68 -8.22 -15.58
C GLU A 490 10.32 -7.49 -15.57
N TYR A 491 10.29 -6.21 -15.22
CA TYR A 491 9.09 -5.36 -15.26
C TYR A 491 9.46 -3.87 -15.42
N ARG A 492 8.46 -2.99 -15.37
CA ARG A 492 8.61 -1.52 -15.46
C ARG A 492 7.71 -0.85 -14.42
N VAL A 493 8.18 0.28 -13.88
CA VAL A 493 7.37 1.21 -13.10
C VAL A 493 7.57 2.60 -13.69
N GLY A 494 6.48 3.31 -13.98
CA GLY A 494 6.53 4.53 -14.78
C GLY A 494 7.32 4.32 -16.09
N MET A 495 8.39 5.09 -16.29
CA MET A 495 9.31 4.99 -17.44
C MET A 495 10.54 4.12 -17.16
N ASN A 496 10.71 3.60 -15.94
CA ASN A 496 11.95 2.96 -15.47
C ASN A 496 11.83 1.41 -15.50
N PRO A 497 12.79 0.68 -16.07
CA PRO A 497 12.81 -0.79 -16.00
C PRO A 497 13.34 -1.28 -14.65
N PHE A 498 12.73 -2.33 -14.12
CA PHE A 498 13.06 -3.00 -12.86
C PHE A 498 13.24 -4.51 -13.06
N SER A 499 13.84 -5.19 -12.08
CA SER A 499 13.84 -6.65 -12.05
C SER A 499 14.07 -7.23 -10.65
N LYS A 500 13.48 -8.40 -10.37
CA LYS A 500 13.69 -9.17 -9.13
C LYS A 500 14.15 -10.59 -9.46
N ASP A 501 15.19 -11.07 -8.79
CA ASP A 501 15.72 -12.43 -8.90
C ASP A 501 15.15 -13.33 -7.78
N THR A 502 14.96 -14.62 -8.06
CA THR A 502 14.68 -15.63 -7.03
C THR A 502 15.96 -16.15 -6.38
N ALA A 503 15.91 -16.58 -5.12
CA ALA A 503 17.00 -17.34 -4.50
C ALA A 503 17.33 -18.65 -5.26
N ASP A 504 18.63 -18.96 -5.43
CA ASP A 504 19.15 -20.17 -6.11
C ASP A 504 18.59 -21.48 -5.50
N VAL A 505 17.81 -22.25 -6.27
CA VAL A 505 17.30 -23.57 -5.85
C VAL A 505 18.16 -24.68 -6.43
N THR A 506 18.70 -25.53 -5.55
CA THR A 506 19.57 -26.66 -5.92
C THR A 506 18.83 -27.99 -5.85
N VAL A 507 18.72 -28.66 -6.99
CA VAL A 507 18.16 -30.01 -7.16
C VAL A 507 19.29 -31.02 -7.30
N SER A 508 19.40 -31.99 -6.38
CA SER A 508 20.37 -33.08 -6.49
C SER A 508 19.75 -34.31 -7.16
N TYR A 509 20.33 -34.80 -8.27
CA TYR A 509 19.88 -36.03 -8.92
C TYR A 509 20.75 -37.22 -8.51
N ASP A 510 20.22 -38.14 -7.70
CA ASP A 510 20.87 -39.42 -7.37
C ASP A 510 19.96 -40.65 -7.66
N PRO A 511 20.24 -41.41 -8.73
CA PRO A 511 19.60 -42.71 -9.00
C PRO A 511 19.80 -43.79 -7.92
N GLY A 512 20.63 -43.53 -6.91
CA GLY A 512 20.75 -44.34 -5.69
C GLY A 512 19.56 -44.19 -4.74
N GLY A 513 18.79 -43.11 -4.86
CA GLY A 513 17.63 -42.78 -4.02
C GLY A 513 17.96 -41.78 -2.90
N CYS A 514 17.06 -40.83 -2.67
CA CYS A 514 17.24 -39.68 -1.77
C CYS A 514 17.27 -39.97 -0.25
N GLU A 515 17.61 -41.20 0.18
CA GLU A 515 17.69 -41.60 1.60
C GLU A 515 18.91 -40.98 2.32
N GLY A 516 18.88 -39.65 2.53
CA GLY A 516 19.91 -38.91 3.26
C GLY A 516 19.81 -37.39 3.23
N ALA A 517 19.00 -36.80 2.34
CA ALA A 517 18.87 -35.35 2.16
C ALA A 517 17.97 -34.68 3.22
N GLY A 518 18.31 -34.81 4.50
CA GLY A 518 17.62 -34.13 5.59
C GLY A 518 18.21 -32.74 5.88
N SER A 519 17.39 -31.68 5.73
CA SER A 519 17.62 -30.29 6.19
C SER A 519 19.08 -29.80 6.07
N GLY A 520 19.53 -29.65 4.83
CA GLY A 520 20.86 -29.11 4.48
C GLY A 520 20.82 -27.61 4.20
N GLY A 521 20.54 -26.79 5.22
CA GLY A 521 20.50 -25.32 5.09
C GLY A 521 21.81 -24.73 4.54
N SER A 522 21.69 -23.63 3.78
CA SER A 522 22.83 -22.99 3.10
C SER A 522 23.93 -22.60 4.08
N THR A 523 25.11 -23.23 3.95
CA THR A 523 26.28 -22.89 4.77
C THR A 523 27.20 -21.96 3.99
N SER A 524 26.96 -20.65 4.13
CA SER A 524 27.87 -19.62 3.64
C SER A 524 29.28 -19.84 4.22
N GLY A 525 30.28 -19.89 3.35
CA GLY A 525 31.60 -20.49 3.62
C GLY A 525 32.53 -19.66 4.51
N GLY A 526 32.20 -19.50 5.80
CA GLY A 526 33.02 -18.79 6.79
C GLY A 526 34.47 -19.30 6.86
N GLY A 527 35.42 -18.49 6.38
CA GLY A 527 36.81 -18.89 6.20
C GLY A 527 37.58 -19.15 7.50
N THR A 528 37.99 -20.39 7.75
CA THR A 528 38.88 -20.77 8.87
C THR A 528 40.32 -20.94 8.42
N SER A 529 41.28 -20.66 9.32
CA SER A 529 42.69 -20.48 8.96
C SER A 529 43.64 -21.47 9.63
N GLY A 530 44.71 -21.84 8.90
CA GLY A 530 45.86 -22.60 9.40
C GLY A 530 45.96 -24.05 8.88
N GLY A 531 47.13 -24.55 8.45
CA GLY A 531 48.39 -23.83 8.23
C GLY A 531 49.59 -24.74 7.92
N GLY A 532 50.50 -24.25 7.06
CA GLY A 532 51.79 -24.89 6.72
C GLY A 532 51.77 -25.75 5.44
N THR A 533 52.87 -25.91 4.69
CA THR A 533 54.25 -25.40 4.89
C THR A 533 55.06 -25.22 3.60
N GLY A 534 55.75 -24.07 3.46
CA GLY A 534 57.04 -23.92 2.76
C GLY A 534 57.04 -23.71 1.23
N GLY A 535 57.84 -22.74 0.74
CA GLY A 535 57.96 -22.49 -0.72
C GLY A 535 58.75 -21.26 -1.21
N ASP A 536 59.74 -20.76 -0.45
CA ASP A 536 60.77 -19.74 -0.79
C ASP A 536 60.86 -19.21 -2.26
N SER A 537 60.67 -17.89 -2.48
CA SER A 537 61.72 -16.94 -2.97
C SER A 537 61.22 -15.68 -3.74
N GLY A 538 61.88 -14.53 -3.53
CA GLY A 538 61.98 -13.43 -4.52
C GLY A 538 61.08 -12.18 -4.34
N PRO A 539 61.59 -10.92 -4.52
CA PRO A 539 60.82 -9.70 -4.18
C PRO A 539 60.74 -8.57 -5.24
N ALA A 540 59.79 -7.63 -5.01
CA ALA A 540 59.70 -6.25 -5.52
C ALA A 540 59.39 -6.07 -7.04
N THR A 541 59.00 -4.91 -7.60
CA THR A 541 59.08 -3.48 -7.17
C THR A 541 57.84 -2.63 -7.53
N THR A 542 57.74 -1.44 -6.94
CA THR A 542 56.79 -0.32 -7.20
C THR A 542 56.99 0.45 -8.53
N SER A 543 56.07 1.40 -8.82
CA SER A 543 56.09 2.49 -9.84
C SER A 543 55.75 2.11 -11.30
N GLY A 544 55.20 3.01 -12.14
CA GLY A 544 54.61 4.34 -11.88
C GLY A 544 54.61 5.34 -13.07
N SER A 545 53.55 6.16 -13.18
CA SER A 545 53.43 7.47 -13.88
C SER A 545 53.62 7.63 -15.41
N GLY A 546 52.68 8.36 -16.03
CA GLY A 546 52.79 9.04 -17.35
C GLY A 546 52.26 8.26 -18.57
N GLY A 547 51.66 8.85 -19.61
CA GLY A 547 51.31 10.26 -19.89
C GLY A 547 51.98 10.83 -21.16
N GLY A 548 51.23 11.08 -22.25
CA GLY A 548 51.79 11.77 -23.45
C GLY A 548 51.07 11.60 -24.81
N THR A 549 50.06 12.45 -25.07
CA THR A 549 49.75 13.16 -26.35
C THR A 549 50.07 12.57 -27.75
N GLY A 550 49.02 12.31 -28.56
CA GLY A 550 48.74 13.04 -29.84
C GLY A 550 49.23 12.49 -31.21
N GLY A 551 48.42 12.69 -32.27
CA GLY A 551 48.93 12.76 -33.67
C GLY A 551 48.11 12.13 -34.84
N ASP A 552 46.97 12.72 -35.22
CA ASP A 552 46.34 12.87 -36.57
C ASP A 552 46.35 11.80 -37.72
N THR A 553 45.31 11.94 -38.56
CA THR A 553 45.07 11.50 -39.97
C THR A 553 44.28 10.18 -40.20
N GLY A 554 43.28 10.13 -41.11
CA GLY A 554 42.60 11.20 -41.86
C GLY A 554 41.76 10.73 -43.08
N GLY A 555 40.75 11.52 -43.49
CA GLY A 555 39.89 11.32 -44.69
C GLY A 555 38.39 11.33 -44.32
N ALA A 556 37.55 12.28 -44.75
CA ALA A 556 37.10 12.63 -46.12
C ALA A 556 36.23 11.51 -46.76
N SER A 557 34.97 11.77 -47.14
CA SER A 557 34.58 12.75 -48.16
C SER A 557 33.26 13.49 -47.91
N ALA A 558 32.96 14.49 -48.75
CA ALA A 558 31.72 15.28 -48.73
C ALA A 558 31.24 15.60 -50.16
N SER A 559 29.96 15.98 -50.31
CA SER A 559 29.45 16.69 -51.50
C SER A 559 28.20 17.50 -51.16
N ALA A 560 28.09 18.72 -51.70
CA ALA A 560 26.97 19.63 -51.45
C ALA A 560 26.62 20.48 -52.70
N SER A 561 25.34 20.86 -52.82
CA SER A 561 24.83 22.01 -53.60
C SER A 561 23.37 22.20 -53.16
N ALA A 562 22.92 23.32 -52.56
CA ALA A 562 23.05 24.73 -52.92
C ALA A 562 22.25 25.10 -54.18
N GLY A 563 21.30 26.04 -54.02
CA GLY A 563 20.46 26.65 -55.05
C GLY A 563 19.66 27.81 -54.45
N ASP A 564 19.78 29.00 -55.03
CA ASP A 564 19.31 30.29 -54.47
C ASP A 564 18.25 30.95 -55.40
N GLY A 565 17.38 31.80 -54.87
CA GLY A 565 16.32 32.51 -55.61
C GLY A 565 15.34 33.27 -54.72
N SER A 566 15.14 34.57 -54.98
CA SER A 566 14.49 35.50 -54.02
C SER A 566 13.38 36.38 -54.63
N ALA A 567 12.56 36.96 -53.73
CA ALA A 567 11.70 38.13 -53.85
C ALA A 567 10.30 38.03 -54.53
N GLY A 568 9.29 38.59 -53.84
CA GLY A 568 7.95 38.91 -54.38
C GLY A 568 6.95 39.34 -53.29
N THR A 569 6.50 40.61 -53.28
CA THR A 569 5.72 41.21 -52.18
C THR A 569 4.28 41.61 -52.53
N SER A 570 3.30 41.13 -51.76
CA SER A 570 1.99 41.74 -51.46
C SER A 570 1.23 40.82 -50.49
N GLY A 571 0.37 41.24 -49.56
CA GLY A 571 -0.17 42.58 -49.30
C GLY A 571 -1.69 42.49 -49.15
N GLY A 572 -2.21 42.38 -47.93
CA GLY A 572 -3.63 42.15 -47.67
C GLY A 572 -4.03 42.46 -46.22
N THR A 573 -4.53 43.68 -46.00
CA THR A 573 -5.17 44.11 -44.74
C THR A 573 -6.68 43.96 -44.85
N SER A 574 -7.33 43.44 -43.82
CA SER A 574 -8.78 43.55 -43.63
C SER A 574 -9.13 43.71 -42.16
N GLY A 575 -9.84 44.77 -41.83
CA GLY A 575 -10.48 44.98 -40.54
C GLY A 575 -11.73 45.82 -40.74
N GLU A 576 -12.85 45.33 -40.19
CA GLU A 576 -14.16 45.99 -40.12
C GLU A 576 -14.65 45.73 -38.68
N THR A 577 -14.73 46.68 -37.76
CA THR A 577 -15.55 47.92 -37.66
C THR A 577 -17.06 47.66 -37.51
N ASP A 578 -17.52 47.81 -36.26
CA ASP A 578 -18.80 48.35 -35.78
C ASP A 578 -20.04 48.42 -36.69
N GLY A 579 -21.19 48.00 -36.13
CA GLY A 579 -22.47 48.69 -36.36
C GLY A 579 -23.70 47.78 -36.46
N GLY A 580 -24.54 47.76 -35.42
CA GLY A 580 -25.76 46.92 -35.39
C GLY A 580 -26.73 47.18 -34.25
N THR A 581 -27.12 48.44 -34.01
CA THR A 581 -28.07 48.82 -32.94
C THR A 581 -29.53 48.60 -33.32
N ASP A 582 -30.32 47.93 -32.46
CA ASP A 582 -31.74 48.22 -32.15
C ASP A 582 -32.33 47.16 -31.17
N SER A 583 -33.35 47.41 -30.33
CA SER A 583 -33.79 48.66 -29.68
C SER A 583 -34.87 48.37 -28.59
N ALA A 584 -34.66 48.91 -27.38
CA ALA A 584 -35.62 49.33 -26.32
C ALA A 584 -36.90 48.52 -25.95
N GLY A 585 -37.12 48.32 -24.64
CA GLY A 585 -38.41 47.94 -24.01
C GLY A 585 -38.24 47.05 -22.77
N ALA A 586 -38.06 47.49 -21.52
CA ALA A 586 -38.52 48.65 -20.74
C ALA A 586 -39.89 48.47 -20.03
N GLY A 587 -39.87 48.38 -18.69
CA GLY A 587 -41.05 48.26 -17.79
C GLY A 587 -41.52 46.81 -17.56
N GLU A 588 -42.17 46.43 -16.45
CA GLU A 588 -42.49 47.09 -15.15
C GLU A 588 -42.60 45.96 -14.08
N THR A 589 -41.76 45.91 -13.04
CA THR A 589 -41.97 46.42 -11.66
C THR A 589 -43.06 45.77 -10.77
N VAL A 590 -42.62 45.43 -9.54
CA VAL A 590 -43.32 45.20 -8.24
C VAL A 590 -44.16 43.94 -7.93
N ASP A 591 -43.94 43.47 -6.69
CA ASP A 591 -44.83 42.81 -5.71
C ASP A 591 -45.47 41.43 -5.96
N GLY A 592 -45.36 40.55 -4.96
CA GLY A 592 -46.24 39.39 -4.82
C GLY A 592 -45.91 38.34 -3.74
N CYS A 593 -45.80 38.72 -2.47
CA CYS A 593 -45.64 37.78 -1.33
C CYS A 593 -46.64 36.60 -1.36
N GLY A 594 -46.23 35.38 -0.94
CA GLY A 594 -47.21 34.32 -0.67
C GLY A 594 -46.69 32.91 -0.35
N CYS A 595 -46.08 32.69 0.82
CA CYS A 595 -45.78 31.33 1.30
C CYS A 595 -47.06 30.52 1.52
N ARG A 596 -47.08 29.24 1.11
CA ARG A 596 -47.89 28.21 1.79
C ARG A 596 -47.24 26.83 1.68
N ALA A 597 -47.21 26.11 2.80
CA ALA A 597 -46.64 24.77 2.93
C ALA A 597 -47.71 23.66 2.78
N GLU A 598 -47.23 22.42 2.84
CA GLU A 598 -47.97 21.17 3.09
C GLU A 598 -48.96 20.70 2.02
N GLY A 599 -48.49 19.76 1.18
CA GLY A 599 -48.66 18.34 1.53
C GLY A 599 -49.74 17.54 0.79
N GLY A 600 -49.42 16.25 0.56
CA GLY A 600 -50.42 15.20 0.31
C GLY A 600 -50.20 14.33 -0.93
N GLY A 601 -49.81 13.07 -0.67
CA GLY A 601 -50.39 11.91 -1.37
C GLY A 601 -49.92 11.56 -2.79
N ALA A 602 -49.24 10.42 -2.88
CA ALA A 602 -49.41 9.44 -3.99
C ALA A 602 -50.90 8.98 -4.08
N PRO A 603 -51.37 8.07 -4.99
CA PRO A 603 -50.61 7.02 -5.72
C PRO A 603 -51.13 6.58 -7.14
N TRP A 604 -50.61 5.45 -7.66
CA TRP A 604 -51.01 4.61 -8.85
C TRP A 604 -50.72 5.21 -10.26
N GLY A 605 -50.03 4.56 -11.21
CA GLY A 605 -49.58 3.17 -11.37
C GLY A 605 -49.23 2.83 -12.85
N TRP A 606 -49.17 1.52 -13.17
CA TRP A 606 -49.07 0.88 -14.51
C TRP A 606 -47.70 0.68 -15.20
N LEU A 607 -47.04 -0.43 -14.81
CA LEU A 607 -46.62 -1.56 -15.67
C LEU A 607 -45.88 -1.30 -17.01
N GLY A 608 -44.63 -1.81 -17.09
CA GLY A 608 -43.91 -2.02 -18.36
C GLY A 608 -42.62 -2.84 -18.23
N LEU A 609 -42.71 -4.18 -18.12
CA LEU A 609 -41.55 -5.09 -18.06
C LEU A 609 -41.42 -5.95 -19.34
N PRO A 610 -40.29 -5.88 -20.07
CA PRO A 610 -39.86 -6.90 -21.02
C PRO A 610 -38.83 -7.87 -20.40
N LEU A 611 -38.77 -9.09 -20.91
CA LEU A 611 -37.75 -10.09 -20.53
C LEU A 611 -36.51 -9.98 -21.43
N LEU A 612 -35.31 -10.08 -20.85
CA LEU A 612 -34.08 -10.44 -21.54
C LEU A 612 -33.42 -11.68 -20.90
N ALA A 613 -32.51 -12.33 -21.63
CA ALA A 613 -32.11 -13.70 -21.36
C ALA A 613 -30.65 -13.84 -20.92
N PHE A 614 -30.42 -14.56 -19.81
CA PHE A 614 -29.08 -14.88 -19.31
C PHE A 614 -28.28 -15.78 -20.26
N GLY A 615 -27.28 -15.22 -20.94
CA GLY A 615 -26.32 -15.94 -21.77
C GLY A 615 -25.12 -16.45 -20.95
N ARG A 616 -25.18 -17.69 -20.44
CA ARG A 616 -24.04 -18.29 -19.69
C ARG A 616 -22.83 -18.64 -20.58
N ARG A 617 -21.69 -17.97 -20.36
CA ARG A 617 -20.32 -18.51 -20.56
C ARG A 617 -19.71 -18.70 -19.16
N ARG A 618 -19.43 -19.91 -18.65
CA ARG A 618 -18.42 -20.93 -19.02
C ARG A 618 -17.04 -20.80 -18.32
N ARG A 619 -16.99 -20.61 -16.98
CA ARG A 619 -15.87 -21.16 -16.17
C ARG A 619 -16.00 -22.70 -16.05
N ARG A 620 -14.86 -23.43 -16.10
CA ARG A 620 -14.68 -24.91 -16.09
C ARG A 620 -13.18 -25.20 -16.00
N TRP A 621 -12.62 -26.08 -15.17
CA TRP A 621 -13.10 -26.91 -14.05
C TRP A 621 -11.91 -27.19 -13.11
N VAL A 622 -12.15 -27.39 -11.81
CA VAL A 622 -11.41 -28.39 -11.01
C VAL A 622 -12.32 -29.62 -10.81
N ALA A 623 -11.74 -30.82 -10.72
CA ALA A 623 -12.45 -32.09 -10.95
C ALA A 623 -12.76 -32.90 -9.68
N ALA A 624 -13.98 -32.78 -9.16
CA ALA A 624 -14.49 -33.68 -8.12
C ALA A 624 -14.91 -35.06 -8.70
N ALA A 625 -14.38 -36.15 -8.14
CA ALA A 625 -14.67 -37.52 -8.60
C ALA A 625 -16.08 -38.00 -8.19
N ALA A 626 -16.90 -38.37 -9.18
CA ALA A 626 -18.28 -38.78 -8.94
C ALA A 626 -18.44 -40.29 -8.70
N LEU A 627 -19.05 -40.66 -7.56
CA LEU A 627 -19.61 -42.00 -7.33
C LEU A 627 -21.14 -41.94 -7.52
N ALA A 628 -21.67 -42.75 -8.42
CA ALA A 628 -22.99 -42.55 -9.03
C ALA A 628 -24.06 -43.59 -8.61
N VAL A 629 -25.26 -43.45 -9.20
CA VAL A 629 -26.53 -44.21 -9.01
C VAL A 629 -27.35 -43.69 -7.82
N GLY A 630 -28.59 -43.18 -7.97
CA GLY A 630 -29.51 -43.12 -9.12
C GLY A 630 -30.87 -43.76 -8.76
N GLY A 631 -32.03 -43.28 -9.22
CA GLY A 631 -32.34 -42.11 -10.05
C GLY A 631 -33.84 -42.05 -10.41
N CYS A 632 -34.24 -41.06 -11.22
CA CYS A 632 -35.53 -40.96 -11.93
C CYS A 632 -36.85 -40.92 -11.12
N GLY A 633 -37.24 -39.70 -10.73
CA GLY A 633 -38.31 -39.00 -11.48
C GLY A 633 -39.75 -39.03 -10.92
N GLY A 634 -40.35 -37.83 -10.79
CA GLY A 634 -41.77 -37.64 -10.49
C GLY A 634 -42.20 -36.18 -10.73
N ARG A 635 -43.05 -35.94 -11.73
CA ARG A 635 -43.53 -34.59 -12.10
C ARG A 635 -44.51 -34.02 -11.06
N ALA A 636 -44.15 -32.84 -10.56
CA ALA A 636 -44.90 -31.57 -10.63
C ALA A 636 -46.38 -31.46 -10.17
N MET A 637 -46.65 -30.24 -9.66
CA MET A 637 -47.82 -29.38 -9.93
C MET A 637 -48.93 -29.29 -8.88
N GLU A 638 -49.29 -28.02 -8.56
CA GLU A 638 -50.60 -27.56 -8.04
C GLU A 638 -51.02 -27.97 -6.60
N THR A 639 -51.75 -27.16 -5.82
CA THR A 639 -51.92 -25.68 -5.80
C THR A 639 -52.42 -25.23 -4.43
N GLY A 640 -52.18 -23.95 -4.10
CA GLY A 640 -53.00 -23.18 -3.16
C GLY A 640 -52.69 -23.37 -1.66
N GLY A 641 -53.09 -22.41 -0.82
CA GLY A 641 -53.68 -21.14 -1.20
C GLY A 641 -54.41 -20.41 -0.08
N ASP A 642 -53.79 -19.29 0.33
CA ASP A 642 -54.44 -18.03 0.76
C ASP A 642 -55.20 -18.00 2.10
N THR A 643 -55.21 -16.82 2.72
CA THR A 643 -55.87 -16.43 3.99
C THR A 643 -55.34 -17.19 5.24
N GLY A 644 -54.92 -16.54 6.34
CA GLY A 644 -55.30 -15.23 6.88
C GLY A 644 -56.61 -15.37 7.68
N GLY A 645 -56.70 -15.12 8.98
CA GLY A 645 -55.76 -14.57 9.95
C GLY A 645 -56.57 -14.03 11.16
N ILE A 646 -55.92 -13.38 12.13
CA ILE A 646 -56.54 -12.62 13.23
C ILE A 646 -57.21 -13.45 14.35
N SER A 647 -56.46 -13.57 15.45
CA SER A 647 -56.85 -13.31 16.86
C SER A 647 -58.11 -13.91 17.49
N GLY A 648 -57.94 -14.62 18.63
CA GLY A 648 -59.03 -15.01 19.53
C GLY A 648 -58.59 -15.58 20.88
N THR A 649 -58.37 -14.72 21.89
CA THR A 649 -58.11 -15.14 23.28
C THR A 649 -59.39 -15.63 23.99
N GLY A 650 -59.34 -16.76 24.71
CA GLY A 650 -60.45 -17.16 25.61
C GLY A 650 -60.33 -18.58 26.17
N GLY A 651 -59.87 -18.72 27.41
CA GLY A 651 -59.64 -20.03 28.05
C GLY A 651 -60.81 -20.59 28.88
N ILE A 652 -60.45 -21.55 29.76
CA ILE A 652 -61.23 -22.16 30.86
C ILE A 652 -62.10 -23.39 30.49
N GLY A 653 -61.77 -24.53 31.12
CA GLY A 653 -62.58 -25.76 31.13
C GLY A 653 -61.82 -26.94 31.79
N GLY A 654 -61.84 -27.03 33.12
CA GLY A 654 -61.04 -28.00 33.92
C GLY A 654 -61.86 -29.13 34.58
N THR A 655 -61.39 -29.57 35.77
CA THR A 655 -61.81 -30.75 36.57
C THR A 655 -61.30 -32.11 36.04
N ASP A 656 -60.96 -33.14 36.84
CA ASP A 656 -60.56 -33.29 38.26
C ASP A 656 -59.90 -34.70 38.39
N GLY A 657 -59.09 -35.08 39.40
CA GLY A 657 -58.55 -34.37 40.56
C GLY A 657 -58.02 -35.36 41.64
N THR A 658 -57.23 -34.87 42.62
CA THR A 658 -56.69 -35.58 43.83
C THR A 658 -55.63 -36.68 43.58
N GLY A 659 -54.61 -36.91 44.44
CA GLY A 659 -54.14 -36.32 45.72
C GLY A 659 -53.24 -37.36 46.45
N THR A 660 -52.48 -37.14 47.55
CA THR A 660 -52.03 -36.00 48.39
C THR A 660 -50.94 -36.57 49.37
N THR A 661 -50.19 -35.93 50.29
CA THR A 661 -50.24 -34.63 51.04
C THR A 661 -48.88 -34.37 51.75
N SER A 662 -48.44 -33.10 51.86
CA SER A 662 -47.58 -32.55 52.97
C SER A 662 -46.12 -33.05 53.12
N ALA A 663 -45.17 -32.38 53.81
CA ALA A 663 -45.19 -31.18 54.67
C ALA A 663 -43.89 -30.32 54.53
N THR A 664 -43.74 -29.26 55.34
CA THR A 664 -42.72 -28.18 55.21
C THR A 664 -41.64 -28.11 56.32
N ALA A 665 -40.56 -27.38 55.98
CA ALA A 665 -39.62 -26.64 56.83
C ALA A 665 -38.48 -27.38 57.59
N GLY A 666 -37.31 -26.72 57.63
CA GLY A 666 -36.14 -27.10 58.42
C GLY A 666 -34.88 -26.30 57.98
N THR A 667 -34.28 -25.52 58.89
CA THR A 667 -33.08 -24.71 58.65
C THR A 667 -31.87 -25.24 59.44
N ASP A 668 -30.67 -24.84 58.98
CA ASP A 668 -29.55 -24.29 59.78
C ASP A 668 -28.17 -24.98 59.66
N SER A 669 -27.16 -24.20 60.03
CA SER A 669 -25.72 -24.17 59.76
C SER A 669 -24.85 -25.33 60.27
N GLY A 670 -23.66 -25.46 59.67
CA GLY A 670 -22.50 -26.23 60.18
C GLY A 670 -21.63 -26.77 59.03
N ALA A 671 -20.48 -26.17 58.68
CA ALA A 671 -19.20 -26.28 59.38
C ALA A 671 -18.63 -27.72 59.38
N GLY A 672 -17.51 -27.94 58.70
CA GLY A 672 -16.97 -29.28 58.40
C GLY A 672 -15.81 -29.74 59.27
N ASP A 673 -15.35 -30.97 59.00
CA ASP A 673 -14.02 -31.49 59.35
C ASP A 673 -13.58 -32.54 58.31
N SER A 674 -12.28 -32.80 58.27
CA SER A 674 -11.56 -33.71 57.40
C SER A 674 -11.80 -35.20 57.68
N GLY A 675 -11.74 -36.03 56.62
CA GLY A 675 -11.80 -37.49 56.69
C GLY A 675 -11.09 -38.13 55.48
N PRO A 676 -10.41 -39.29 55.65
CA PRO A 676 -9.49 -39.80 54.63
C PRO A 676 -10.18 -40.47 53.44
N LYS A 677 -9.45 -40.51 52.31
CA LYS A 677 -9.85 -41.14 51.03
C LYS A 677 -10.39 -42.57 51.23
N PHE A 678 -11.53 -42.86 50.63
CA PHE A 678 -11.95 -44.22 50.30
C PHE A 678 -11.87 -44.41 48.79
N ASP A 679 -10.87 -45.17 48.36
CA ASP A 679 -10.80 -45.68 47.00
C ASP A 679 -11.79 -46.84 46.84
N VAL A 680 -12.72 -46.70 45.91
CA VAL A 680 -13.63 -47.73 45.40
C VAL A 680 -13.85 -47.44 43.92
N GLY A 681 -12.87 -47.81 43.11
CA GLY A 681 -12.89 -47.60 41.67
C GLY A 681 -14.17 -48.10 40.99
N ASN A 682 -14.86 -47.20 40.31
CA ASN A 682 -15.80 -47.53 39.25
C ASN A 682 -15.00 -47.66 37.94
N PRO A 683 -15.13 -48.74 37.15
CA PRO A 683 -14.55 -48.82 35.82
C PRO A 683 -15.43 -48.06 34.82
N ASP A 684 -15.61 -46.76 35.04
CA ASP A 684 -15.95 -45.88 33.93
C ASP A 684 -14.75 -45.83 32.99
N MET A 685 -14.97 -46.12 31.71
CA MET A 685 -14.07 -45.64 30.67
C MET A 685 -14.39 -44.16 30.45
N GLY A 686 -14.03 -43.34 31.43
CA GLY A 686 -13.95 -41.91 31.24
C GLY A 686 -12.93 -41.65 30.13
N VAL A 687 -13.31 -40.84 29.15
CA VAL A 687 -12.33 -40.32 28.18
C VAL A 687 -11.32 -39.50 28.98
N ALA A 688 -10.04 -39.58 28.64
CA ALA A 688 -9.02 -38.79 29.33
C ALA A 688 -9.28 -37.30 29.02
N THR A 689 -9.67 -36.54 30.04
CA THR A 689 -9.74 -35.08 30.00
C THR A 689 -8.42 -34.49 30.47
N GLY A 690 -8.02 -33.36 29.90
CA GLY A 690 -6.72 -32.74 30.15
C GLY A 690 -5.90 -32.58 28.87
N CYS A 691 -5.48 -31.36 28.56
CA CYS A 691 -4.43 -31.11 27.57
C CYS A 691 -3.07 -31.60 28.09
N ASN A 692 -2.20 -32.06 27.19
CA ASN A 692 -0.76 -32.22 27.46
C ASN A 692 0.09 -31.29 26.57
N LYS A 693 -0.58 -30.58 25.65
CA LYS A 693 -0.01 -29.75 24.60
C LYS A 693 -0.86 -28.49 24.41
N ILE A 694 -0.22 -27.41 24.01
CA ILE A 694 -0.88 -26.14 23.66
C ILE A 694 -0.22 -25.60 22.38
N ASP A 695 -1.04 -25.17 21.44
CA ASP A 695 -0.61 -24.43 20.25
C ASP A 695 -0.97 -22.96 20.49
N PHE A 696 0.03 -22.10 20.61
CA PHE A 696 -0.15 -20.65 20.72
C PHE A 696 0.00 -20.00 19.35
N LEU A 697 -1.03 -19.26 18.94
CA LEU A 697 -1.00 -18.38 17.78
C LEU A 697 -1.11 -16.94 18.27
N PHE A 698 -0.09 -16.14 18.02
CA PHE A 698 -0.15 -14.69 18.15
C PHE A 698 -0.40 -14.11 16.76
N VAL A 699 -1.37 -13.22 16.66
CA VAL A 699 -1.69 -12.45 15.47
C VAL A 699 -1.38 -11.01 15.85
N ILE A 700 -0.35 -10.44 15.24
CA ILE A 700 0.23 -9.16 15.64
C ILE A 700 0.12 -8.19 14.48
N ASP A 701 -0.55 -7.07 14.73
CA ASP A 701 -0.74 -5.97 13.81
C ASP A 701 0.59 -5.27 13.45
N SER A 702 0.67 -4.82 12.19
CA SER A 702 1.88 -4.35 11.53
C SER A 702 1.83 -2.89 11.09
N SER A 703 0.82 -2.12 11.53
CA SER A 703 0.72 -0.67 11.27
C SER A 703 1.85 0.16 11.90
N GLU A 704 2.04 1.41 11.45
CA GLU A 704 3.05 2.33 12.03
C GLU A 704 2.80 2.56 13.55
N SER A 705 1.53 2.56 13.96
CA SER A 705 1.05 2.71 15.34
C SER A 705 1.68 1.71 16.30
N MET A 706 1.87 0.47 15.83
CA MET A 706 2.04 -0.70 16.67
C MET A 706 3.42 -0.83 17.33
N PHE A 707 4.39 0.05 17.04
CA PHE A 707 5.76 -0.03 17.56
C PHE A 707 5.86 -0.16 19.10
N ASP A 708 5.12 0.65 19.86
CA ASP A 708 5.11 0.59 21.33
C ASP A 708 4.23 -0.57 21.85
N ASN A 709 3.20 -0.98 21.10
CA ASN A 709 2.30 -2.09 21.43
C ASN A 709 3.00 -3.46 21.30
N GLN A 710 3.78 -3.67 20.21
CA GLN A 710 4.63 -4.84 20.03
C GLN A 710 5.68 -4.94 21.16
N GLN A 711 6.33 -3.83 21.52
CA GLN A 711 7.27 -3.80 22.66
C GLN A 711 6.60 -4.14 24.00
N ASN A 712 5.39 -3.66 24.26
CA ASN A 712 4.62 -3.95 25.48
C ASN A 712 4.27 -5.46 25.57
N LEU A 713 3.89 -6.09 24.44
CA LEU A 713 3.69 -7.54 24.36
C LEU A 713 4.97 -8.32 24.65
N VAL A 714 6.09 -7.94 24.03
CA VAL A 714 7.41 -8.56 24.25
C VAL A 714 7.86 -8.41 25.72
N ALA A 715 7.64 -7.25 26.34
CA ALA A 715 7.96 -7.01 27.74
C ALA A 715 7.08 -7.82 28.71
N SER A 716 5.83 -8.10 28.32
CA SER A 716 4.83 -8.84 29.12
C SER A 716 4.99 -10.36 29.04
N PHE A 717 5.48 -10.88 27.91
CA PHE A 717 5.54 -12.32 27.62
C PHE A 717 6.29 -13.18 28.67
N PRO A 718 7.44 -12.76 29.24
CA PRO A 718 8.12 -13.56 30.27
C PRO A 718 7.26 -13.82 31.52
N GLY A 719 6.42 -12.85 31.92
CA GLY A 719 5.50 -13.00 33.05
C GLY A 719 4.38 -13.99 32.74
N PHE A 720 3.83 -13.94 31.52
CA PHE A 720 2.86 -14.92 31.01
C PHE A 720 3.45 -16.34 31.01
N VAL A 721 4.67 -16.51 30.53
CA VAL A 721 5.36 -17.80 30.47
C VAL A 721 5.61 -18.38 31.87
N ASP A 722 6.06 -17.57 32.84
CA ASP A 722 6.23 -18.01 34.24
C ASP A 722 4.89 -18.37 34.90
N ALA A 723 3.81 -17.62 34.61
CA ALA A 723 2.47 -17.91 35.11
C ALA A 723 1.90 -19.22 34.52
N MET A 724 2.05 -19.42 33.19
CA MET A 724 1.68 -20.66 32.49
C MET A 724 2.42 -21.87 33.08
N ARG A 725 3.76 -21.82 33.18
CA ARG A 725 4.61 -22.87 33.78
C ARG A 725 4.28 -23.14 35.26
N GLY A 726 3.65 -22.18 35.94
CA GLY A 726 3.25 -22.27 37.35
C GLY A 726 1.85 -22.85 37.59
N ALA A 727 0.97 -22.83 36.58
CA ALA A 727 -0.44 -23.20 36.71
C ALA A 727 -0.81 -24.44 35.89
N VAL A 728 -0.50 -24.46 34.59
CA VAL A 728 -1.00 -25.45 33.63
C VAL A 728 -0.06 -26.65 33.54
N GLN A 729 -0.60 -27.86 33.38
CA GLN A 729 0.19 -29.10 33.37
C GLN A 729 0.84 -29.46 32.03
N ALA A 730 0.46 -28.80 30.93
CA ALA A 730 1.04 -29.00 29.62
C ALA A 730 2.34 -28.21 29.45
N ASP A 731 3.44 -28.91 29.13
CA ASP A 731 4.78 -28.36 28.89
C ASP A 731 5.26 -28.50 27.43
N ASP A 732 4.48 -29.17 26.56
CA ASP A 732 4.75 -29.33 25.12
C ASP A 732 4.02 -28.24 24.30
N TRP A 733 4.66 -27.08 24.17
CA TRP A 733 4.11 -25.92 23.46
C TRP A 733 4.64 -25.80 22.03
N HIS A 734 3.76 -25.43 21.10
CA HIS A 734 4.12 -24.74 19.87
C HIS A 734 3.77 -23.27 20.02
N VAL A 735 4.60 -22.34 19.54
CA VAL A 735 4.33 -20.89 19.54
C VAL A 735 4.63 -20.33 18.15
N MET A 736 3.61 -19.79 17.50
CA MET A 736 3.71 -19.13 16.20
C MET A 736 3.25 -17.68 16.34
N VAL A 737 3.98 -16.76 15.73
CA VAL A 737 3.50 -15.42 15.43
C VAL A 737 3.15 -15.39 13.95
N VAL A 738 2.04 -14.77 13.60
CA VAL A 738 1.74 -14.29 12.24
C VAL A 738 1.51 -12.78 12.34
N ASP A 739 1.85 -12.09 11.27
CA ASP A 739 1.33 -10.75 11.02
C ASP A 739 -0.16 -10.82 10.64
N THR A 740 -0.78 -9.67 10.55
CA THR A 740 -2.14 -9.46 10.07
C THR A 740 -2.21 -9.32 8.56
N ASP A 741 -1.06 -9.23 7.88
CA ASP A 741 -0.95 -8.78 6.50
C ASP A 741 -0.76 -9.91 5.47
N ALA A 742 -0.80 -9.54 4.18
CA ALA A 742 -0.43 -10.42 3.06
C ALA A 742 0.85 -9.97 2.35
N GLN A 743 1.61 -9.08 3.00
CA GLN A 743 2.82 -8.44 2.51
C GLN A 743 3.98 -8.74 3.47
N TRP A 744 5.18 -8.90 2.92
CA TRP A 744 6.39 -8.97 3.75
C TRP A 744 6.78 -7.56 4.20
N ASN A 745 6.84 -7.31 5.51
CA ASN A 745 7.18 -5.98 6.05
C ASN A 745 8.56 -5.46 5.57
N GLY A 746 9.49 -6.34 5.19
CA GLY A 746 10.76 -5.94 4.56
C GLY A 746 10.63 -5.35 3.14
N ALA A 747 9.45 -5.35 2.54
CA ALA A 747 9.22 -4.94 1.15
C ALA A 747 9.54 -3.47 0.87
N TYR A 748 9.15 -2.55 1.75
CA TYR A 748 9.48 -1.13 1.62
C TYR A 748 11.00 -0.95 1.55
N CYS A 749 11.71 -1.59 2.48
CA CYS A 749 13.16 -1.59 2.50
C CYS A 749 13.80 -2.31 1.31
N GLU A 750 13.21 -3.36 0.74
CA GLU A 750 13.72 -4.01 -0.47
C GLU A 750 13.62 -3.06 -1.69
N ASN A 751 12.47 -2.42 -1.87
CA ASN A 751 12.25 -1.38 -2.89
C ASN A 751 13.22 -0.19 -2.68
N ALA A 752 13.48 0.19 -1.42
CA ALA A 752 14.44 1.23 -1.06
C ALA A 752 15.90 0.81 -1.33
N CYS A 753 16.28 -0.44 -1.04
CA CYS A 753 17.58 -0.98 -1.40
C CYS A 753 17.79 -1.01 -2.93
N GLN A 754 16.74 -1.30 -3.71
CA GLN A 754 16.83 -1.32 -5.17
C GLN A 754 16.95 0.08 -5.80
N THR A 755 16.39 1.12 -5.17
CA THR A 755 16.28 2.46 -5.76
C THR A 755 17.13 3.55 -5.08
N LEU A 756 17.28 3.50 -3.76
CA LEU A 756 18.10 4.42 -2.95
C LEU A 756 19.43 3.80 -2.49
N GLY A 757 19.54 2.47 -2.49
CA GLY A 757 20.69 1.74 -1.93
C GLY A 757 20.71 1.66 -0.39
N SER A 758 19.66 2.15 0.27
CA SER A 758 19.48 2.17 1.73
C SER A 758 17.99 2.23 2.07
N CYS A 759 17.58 1.69 3.22
CA CYS A 759 16.22 1.88 3.73
C CYS A 759 16.13 3.11 4.67
N PRO A 760 15.26 4.09 4.38
CA PRO A 760 14.85 5.11 5.36
C PRO A 760 14.22 4.45 6.61
N GLY A 761 14.34 5.08 7.78
CA GLY A 761 13.80 4.56 9.06
C GLY A 761 14.55 3.35 9.64
N ALA A 762 15.08 2.46 8.78
CA ALA A 762 15.71 1.20 9.16
C ALA A 762 17.12 1.04 8.55
N GLU A 763 18.11 1.85 8.97
CA GLU A 763 19.48 1.79 8.42
C GLU A 763 20.25 0.50 8.83
N SER A 764 19.60 -0.37 9.61
CA SER A 764 20.06 -1.73 9.91
C SER A 764 19.66 -2.78 8.87
N PHE A 765 18.72 -2.46 7.96
CA PHE A 765 18.31 -3.36 6.88
C PHE A 765 19.49 -3.64 5.91
N PRO A 766 19.83 -4.90 5.62
CA PRO A 766 21.00 -5.22 4.81
C PRO A 766 20.69 -5.07 3.30
N CYS A 767 21.18 -4.03 2.64
CA CYS A 767 20.98 -3.84 1.19
C CYS A 767 22.01 -4.56 0.28
N ASP A 768 23.08 -5.17 0.82
CA ASP A 768 24.14 -5.84 0.02
C ASP A 768 24.47 -7.25 0.55
N PRO A 769 23.77 -8.31 0.07
CA PRO A 769 22.52 -8.27 -0.70
C PRO A 769 21.27 -8.05 0.20
N PRO A 770 20.12 -7.66 -0.37
CA PRO A 770 18.83 -7.71 0.33
C PRO A 770 18.51 -9.14 0.84
N PRO A 771 17.70 -9.28 1.91
CA PRO A 771 17.11 -10.56 2.27
C PRO A 771 16.23 -11.06 1.13
N ALA A 772 16.35 -12.33 0.76
CA ALA A 772 15.48 -12.93 -0.24
C ALA A 772 14.13 -13.30 0.38
N THR A 773 13.04 -12.76 -0.16
CA THR A 773 11.67 -13.10 0.23
C THR A 773 11.32 -14.55 -0.14
N GLU A 774 10.84 -15.37 0.79
CA GLU A 774 10.21 -16.66 0.50
C GLU A 774 8.69 -16.48 0.31
N LEU A 775 8.02 -17.40 -0.41
CA LEU A 775 6.55 -17.37 -0.56
C LEU A 775 5.81 -17.37 0.79
N CYS A 776 6.41 -17.94 1.82
CA CYS A 776 5.82 -18.00 3.15
C CYS A 776 5.97 -16.71 3.97
N ASP A 777 6.68 -15.70 3.46
CA ASP A 777 6.79 -14.36 4.05
C ASP A 777 5.77 -13.35 3.46
N ILE A 778 5.01 -13.76 2.45
CA ILE A 778 4.10 -12.91 1.63
C ILE A 778 2.71 -13.55 1.46
N VAL A 779 2.31 -14.39 2.41
CA VAL A 779 1.00 -15.05 2.38
C VAL A 779 0.33 -14.95 3.74
N LEU A 780 -0.89 -14.40 3.74
CA LEU A 780 -1.68 -14.19 4.95
C LEU A 780 -1.68 -15.43 5.86
N GLY A 781 -1.33 -15.22 7.12
CA GLY A 781 -1.23 -16.27 8.13
C GLY A 781 0.01 -17.18 8.03
N GLY A 782 1.03 -16.82 7.25
CA GLY A 782 2.34 -17.50 7.28
C GLY A 782 3.09 -17.19 8.57
N GLY A 783 3.57 -18.22 9.30
CA GLY A 783 4.29 -17.98 10.56
C GLY A 783 5.59 -17.22 10.37
N ILE A 784 5.96 -16.28 11.24
CA ILE A 784 7.14 -15.43 11.06
C ILE A 784 8.43 -16.16 11.50
N VAL A 785 9.49 -16.00 10.68
CA VAL A 785 10.84 -16.55 10.96
C VAL A 785 11.96 -15.50 10.98
N ALA A 786 11.76 -14.38 10.28
CA ALA A 786 12.74 -13.31 10.13
C ALA A 786 11.99 -12.00 9.83
N PRO A 787 11.65 -11.19 10.85
CA PRO A 787 11.06 -9.89 10.64
C PRO A 787 12.13 -8.91 10.14
N TYR A 788 11.75 -8.13 9.13
CA TYR A 788 12.52 -7.05 8.53
C TYR A 788 11.61 -5.85 8.30
N GLY A 789 12.20 -4.67 8.14
CA GLY A 789 11.48 -3.39 8.09
C GLY A 789 11.77 -2.52 9.32
N GLU A 790 11.08 -1.38 9.47
CA GLU A 790 11.18 -0.58 10.69
C GLU A 790 10.64 -1.35 11.91
N GLY A 791 11.17 -1.04 13.10
CA GLY A 791 10.79 -1.63 14.38
C GLY A 791 11.39 -3.02 14.66
N THR A 792 11.85 -3.70 13.61
CA THR A 792 12.44 -5.04 13.68
C THR A 792 13.92 -5.03 14.09
N GLU A 793 14.50 -6.21 14.28
CA GLU A 793 15.97 -6.38 14.41
C GLU A 793 16.68 -6.62 13.06
N ASN A 794 15.92 -6.59 11.95
CA ASN A 794 16.40 -6.80 10.57
C ASN A 794 17.32 -8.02 10.41
N ALA A 795 16.95 -9.14 11.05
CA ALA A 795 17.74 -10.37 11.09
C ALA A 795 16.88 -11.63 11.31
N PRO A 796 17.34 -12.82 10.86
CA PRO A 796 16.66 -14.08 11.12
C PRO A 796 16.59 -14.44 12.62
N CYS A 797 15.40 -14.83 13.09
CA CYS A 797 15.16 -15.19 14.48
C CYS A 797 15.59 -16.63 14.81
N PRO A 798 15.72 -17.01 16.11
CA PRO A 798 16.13 -18.36 16.53
C PRO A 798 15.06 -19.47 16.36
N VAL A 799 14.35 -19.50 15.23
CA VAL A 799 13.31 -20.51 14.92
C VAL A 799 13.96 -21.86 14.52
N PRO A 800 13.38 -23.02 14.89
CA PRO A 800 13.89 -24.32 14.47
C PRO A 800 13.92 -24.47 12.93
N ALA A 801 15.04 -24.95 12.38
CA ALA A 801 15.25 -25.04 10.93
C ALA A 801 14.21 -25.91 10.22
N GLY A 802 13.55 -25.35 9.20
CA GLY A 802 12.45 -26.00 8.47
C GLY A 802 11.10 -25.93 9.19
N LYS A 803 10.92 -24.97 10.10
CA LYS A 803 9.64 -24.65 10.74
C LYS A 803 9.41 -23.14 10.72
N ARG A 804 8.15 -22.74 10.77
CA ARG A 804 7.71 -21.34 10.92
C ARG A 804 7.04 -21.08 12.29
N TYR A 805 7.43 -21.87 13.29
CA TYR A 805 6.98 -21.77 14.69
C TYR A 805 8.03 -22.31 15.66
N LEU A 806 8.02 -21.80 16.88
CA LEU A 806 8.87 -22.23 18.00
C LEU A 806 8.28 -23.51 18.62
N ASP A 807 9.14 -24.43 19.06
CA ASP A 807 8.76 -25.63 19.80
C ASP A 807 9.74 -25.94 20.95
N ALA A 808 9.56 -27.06 21.65
CA ALA A 808 10.42 -27.49 22.75
C ALA A 808 11.91 -27.79 22.37
N THR A 809 12.34 -27.53 21.14
CA THR A 809 13.76 -27.57 20.73
C THR A 809 14.48 -26.22 20.81
N VAL A 810 13.76 -25.09 20.97
CA VAL A 810 14.39 -23.77 21.14
C VAL A 810 15.12 -23.70 22.50
N ALA A 811 16.25 -22.99 22.54
CA ALA A 811 17.10 -22.92 23.73
C ALA A 811 16.62 -21.88 24.76
N ASP A 812 16.02 -20.80 24.27
CA ASP A 812 15.43 -19.71 25.04
C ASP A 812 14.15 -19.28 24.30
N LEU A 813 12.98 -19.57 24.89
CA LEU A 813 11.69 -19.31 24.24
C LEU A 813 11.36 -17.82 24.28
N GLU A 814 11.78 -17.18 25.37
CA GLU A 814 11.57 -15.78 25.68
C GLU A 814 12.38 -14.87 24.73
N GLU A 815 13.65 -15.17 24.46
CA GLU A 815 14.47 -14.51 23.42
C GLU A 815 13.91 -14.77 22.00
N SER A 816 13.53 -16.02 21.70
CA SER A 816 13.03 -16.39 20.37
C SER A 816 11.69 -15.70 20.05
N PHE A 817 10.77 -15.63 21.01
CA PHE A 817 9.51 -14.90 20.88
C PHE A 817 9.74 -13.39 20.78
N ALA A 818 10.63 -12.82 21.61
CA ALA A 818 10.95 -11.39 21.58
C ALA A 818 11.50 -10.92 20.22
N CYS A 819 12.05 -11.84 19.42
CA CYS A 819 12.42 -11.59 18.03
C CYS A 819 11.20 -11.67 17.10
N ILE A 820 10.51 -12.83 16.99
CA ILE A 820 9.41 -12.99 16.02
C ILE A 820 8.14 -12.18 16.32
N ALA A 821 7.99 -11.64 17.54
CA ALA A 821 6.83 -10.82 17.93
C ALA A 821 7.00 -9.31 17.66
N LYS A 822 8.16 -8.89 17.14
CA LYS A 822 8.37 -7.57 16.54
C LYS A 822 8.21 -7.72 15.03
N VAL A 823 6.98 -7.78 14.54
CA VAL A 823 6.71 -8.23 13.16
C VAL A 823 7.20 -7.25 12.10
N GLY A 824 7.27 -5.97 12.46
CA GLY A 824 7.47 -4.83 11.58
C GLY A 824 6.42 -3.76 11.86
N ILE A 825 6.64 -2.54 11.36
CA ILE A 825 5.64 -1.45 11.39
C ILE A 825 5.39 -0.86 9.99
N ASP A 826 5.79 -1.60 8.96
CA ASP A 826 5.73 -1.24 7.54
C ASP A 826 4.53 -1.92 6.82
N GLY A 827 3.51 -2.34 7.60
CA GLY A 827 2.28 -2.97 7.15
C GLY A 827 1.20 -1.96 6.73
N ALA A 828 0.01 -2.46 6.37
CA ALA A 828 -1.06 -1.65 5.79
C ALA A 828 -2.19 -1.32 6.79
N ASP A 829 -2.57 -0.04 6.89
CA ASP A 829 -3.63 0.49 7.79
C ASP A 829 -5.02 -0.21 7.70
N THR A 830 -5.26 -1.02 6.66
CA THR A 830 -6.52 -1.73 6.44
C THR A 830 -6.43 -3.17 6.98
N GLU A 831 -6.44 -3.26 8.30
CA GLU A 831 -5.96 -4.44 9.00
C GLU A 831 -6.90 -5.67 8.98
N ARG A 832 -6.33 -6.88 9.02
CA ARG A 832 -7.02 -8.18 8.75
C ARG A 832 -6.88 -9.30 9.81
N PRO A 833 -6.82 -9.03 11.14
CA PRO A 833 -6.53 -10.05 12.17
C PRO A 833 -7.45 -11.29 12.22
N MET A 834 -8.74 -11.20 11.90
CA MET A 834 -9.63 -12.37 11.83
C MET A 834 -9.26 -13.30 10.67
N ALA A 835 -8.97 -12.73 9.50
CA ALA A 835 -8.59 -13.48 8.32
C ALA A 835 -7.19 -14.10 8.50
N ALA A 836 -6.24 -13.37 9.09
CA ALA A 836 -4.93 -13.90 9.49
C ALA A 836 -5.07 -15.09 10.46
N ALA A 837 -5.82 -14.92 11.55
CA ALA A 837 -6.07 -15.95 12.56
C ALA A 837 -6.67 -17.24 11.95
N ALA A 838 -7.64 -17.10 11.05
CA ALA A 838 -8.31 -18.24 10.43
C ALA A 838 -7.45 -18.93 9.35
N THR A 839 -6.69 -18.16 8.57
CA THR A 839 -5.83 -18.69 7.51
C THR A 839 -4.63 -19.43 8.12
N ALA A 840 -4.01 -18.90 9.16
CA ALA A 840 -2.85 -19.50 9.83
C ALA A 840 -3.06 -20.94 10.34
N VAL A 841 -4.31 -21.29 10.67
CA VAL A 841 -4.72 -22.62 11.15
C VAL A 841 -5.45 -23.45 10.09
N SER A 842 -5.55 -22.98 8.84
CA SER A 842 -6.28 -23.66 7.78
C SER A 842 -5.47 -24.84 7.20
N PRO A 843 -6.12 -25.82 6.53
CA PRO A 843 -5.43 -26.88 5.80
C PRO A 843 -4.46 -26.37 4.73
N GLU A 844 -4.77 -25.21 4.13
CA GLU A 844 -3.99 -24.49 3.10
C GLU A 844 -2.79 -23.69 3.69
N ARG A 845 -2.53 -23.83 4.99
CA ARG A 845 -1.28 -23.40 5.65
C ARG A 845 -0.62 -24.49 6.47
N THR A 846 -1.40 -25.38 7.09
CA THR A 846 -0.91 -26.41 8.03
C THR A 846 -0.65 -27.78 7.39
N GLY A 847 -0.96 -27.92 6.10
CA GLY A 847 -0.76 -29.16 5.34
C GLY A 847 0.71 -29.53 5.08
N PRO A 848 0.99 -30.77 4.61
CA PRO A 848 2.36 -31.20 4.31
C PRO A 848 2.94 -30.45 3.10
N GLY A 849 4.08 -29.79 3.29
CA GLY A 849 4.70 -28.88 2.32
C GLY A 849 4.19 -27.43 2.38
N GLU A 850 3.18 -27.13 3.20
CA GLU A 850 2.65 -25.78 3.37
C GLU A 850 3.41 -25.01 4.48
N CYS A 851 3.33 -23.67 4.47
CA CYS A 851 4.15 -22.78 5.30
C CYS A 851 4.17 -23.09 6.81
N ASN A 852 3.05 -23.55 7.37
CA ASN A 852 2.88 -23.84 8.79
C ASN A 852 2.83 -25.36 9.06
N GLU A 853 3.48 -26.20 8.25
CA GLU A 853 3.44 -27.68 8.37
C GLU A 853 3.68 -28.14 9.82
N GLY A 854 2.66 -28.80 10.38
CA GLY A 854 2.74 -29.39 11.72
C GLY A 854 2.69 -28.40 12.89
N PHE A 855 2.43 -27.10 12.65
CA PHE A 855 2.13 -26.15 13.73
C PHE A 855 0.90 -26.62 14.53
N LEU A 856 -0.22 -26.80 13.85
CA LEU A 856 -1.50 -27.13 14.46
C LEU A 856 -1.56 -28.63 14.79
N ARG A 857 -1.84 -28.97 16.06
CA ARG A 857 -1.89 -30.36 16.53
C ARG A 857 -3.30 -30.76 16.96
N GLU A 858 -3.75 -31.93 16.51
CA GLU A 858 -5.07 -32.47 16.87
C GLU A 858 -5.22 -32.74 18.39
N ASP A 859 -4.12 -33.10 19.06
CA ASP A 859 -4.09 -33.48 20.49
C ASP A 859 -3.66 -32.33 21.44
N ALA A 860 -3.72 -31.09 20.96
CA ALA A 860 -3.48 -29.86 21.71
C ALA A 860 -4.75 -28.97 21.76
N ILE A 861 -4.85 -28.07 22.74
CA ILE A 861 -5.74 -26.89 22.61
C ILE A 861 -5.03 -25.79 21.80
N LEU A 862 -5.80 -24.92 21.15
CA LEU A 862 -5.33 -23.71 20.47
C LEU A 862 -5.62 -22.49 21.33
N VAL A 863 -4.65 -21.60 21.48
CA VAL A 863 -4.80 -20.29 22.13
C VAL A 863 -4.43 -19.22 21.11
N VAL A 864 -5.41 -18.46 20.63
CA VAL A 864 -5.21 -17.34 19.71
C VAL A 864 -5.15 -16.05 20.52
N THR A 865 -4.12 -15.23 20.30
CA THR A 865 -3.99 -13.89 20.89
C THR A 865 -3.87 -12.87 19.77
N ILE A 866 -4.85 -11.97 19.65
CA ILE A 866 -4.83 -10.84 18.70
C ILE A 866 -4.35 -9.60 19.44
N ILE A 867 -3.45 -8.83 18.82
CA ILE A 867 -3.09 -7.46 19.22
C ILE A 867 -3.15 -6.52 18.00
N THR A 868 -3.77 -5.36 18.17
CA THR A 868 -4.02 -4.29 17.16
C THR A 868 -4.51 -3.03 17.88
N ASP A 869 -4.24 -1.82 17.37
CA ASP A 869 -4.94 -0.58 17.78
C ASP A 869 -5.97 -0.04 16.75
N GLU A 870 -6.35 -0.91 15.83
CA GLU A 870 -7.28 -0.72 14.74
C GLU A 870 -8.55 -1.60 14.90
N GLU A 871 -9.53 -1.43 14.01
CA GLU A 871 -10.65 -2.37 13.84
C GLU A 871 -10.36 -3.24 12.62
N ASP A 872 -10.79 -4.51 12.64
CA ASP A 872 -10.68 -5.39 11.48
C ASP A 872 -11.62 -4.91 10.36
N ALA A 873 -11.05 -4.08 9.48
CA ALA A 873 -11.71 -3.44 8.35
C ALA A 873 -11.46 -4.19 7.04
N GLY A 874 -10.34 -4.92 6.95
CA GLY A 874 -9.91 -5.61 5.73
C GLY A 874 -10.47 -7.02 5.56
N SER A 875 -10.97 -7.70 6.61
CA SER A 875 -11.52 -9.06 6.48
C SER A 875 -12.86 -9.08 5.70
N PRO A 876 -12.93 -9.69 4.50
CA PRO A 876 -14.09 -9.54 3.61
C PRO A 876 -15.34 -10.36 3.99
N ASP A 877 -15.20 -11.37 4.86
CA ASP A 877 -16.30 -12.27 5.25
C ASP A 877 -16.92 -11.86 6.61
N PRO A 878 -18.19 -12.21 6.89
CA PRO A 878 -18.78 -11.96 8.21
C PRO A 878 -18.06 -12.73 9.32
N VAL A 879 -17.82 -12.09 10.46
CA VAL A 879 -17.18 -12.63 11.70
C VAL A 879 -17.40 -14.13 11.95
N GLN A 880 -18.63 -14.62 11.82
CA GLN A 880 -18.97 -16.03 12.07
C GLN A 880 -18.23 -17.02 11.14
N THR A 881 -17.86 -16.61 9.92
CA THR A 881 -17.06 -17.42 8.99
C THR A 881 -15.70 -17.75 9.59
N TYR A 882 -15.01 -16.76 10.16
CA TYR A 882 -13.70 -16.94 10.80
C TYR A 882 -13.79 -17.73 12.11
N VAL A 883 -14.84 -17.48 12.92
CA VAL A 883 -15.13 -18.27 14.12
C VAL A 883 -15.37 -19.74 13.78
N ASP A 884 -16.21 -20.02 12.78
CA ASP A 884 -16.53 -21.38 12.34
C ASP A 884 -15.28 -22.08 11.74
N ALA A 885 -14.41 -21.35 11.04
CA ALA A 885 -13.16 -21.88 10.48
C ALA A 885 -12.17 -22.32 11.57
N ILE A 886 -11.89 -21.46 12.56
CA ILE A 886 -10.97 -21.77 13.65
C ILE A 886 -11.51 -22.91 14.53
N VAL A 887 -12.83 -22.94 14.78
CA VAL A 887 -13.48 -24.05 15.49
C VAL A 887 -13.43 -25.35 14.67
N ALA A 888 -13.58 -25.30 13.34
CA ALA A 888 -13.43 -26.46 12.47
C ALA A 888 -11.99 -27.02 12.48
N ALA A 889 -10.97 -26.17 12.54
CA ALA A 889 -9.57 -26.55 12.65
C ALA A 889 -9.28 -27.38 13.92
N LYS A 890 -10.04 -27.18 15.01
CA LYS A 890 -10.02 -28.04 16.22
C LYS A 890 -11.15 -29.06 16.23
N ASN A 891 -11.35 -29.76 15.11
CA ASN A 891 -12.33 -30.85 14.94
C ASN A 891 -13.80 -30.46 15.22
N GLY A 892 -14.13 -29.17 15.24
CA GLY A 892 -15.47 -28.67 15.57
C GLY A 892 -15.74 -28.55 17.08
N ASP A 893 -14.73 -28.62 17.96
CA ASP A 893 -14.90 -28.37 19.40
C ASP A 893 -14.50 -26.93 19.78
N PRO A 894 -15.46 -26.02 20.01
CA PRO A 894 -15.16 -24.65 20.42
C PRO A 894 -14.58 -24.54 21.83
N LYS A 895 -14.52 -25.62 22.63
CA LYS A 895 -13.77 -25.64 23.90
C LYS A 895 -12.26 -25.80 23.71
N ALA A 896 -11.85 -26.38 22.59
CA ALA A 896 -10.44 -26.59 22.26
C ALA A 896 -9.75 -25.32 21.71
N VAL A 897 -10.47 -24.19 21.69
CA VAL A 897 -10.00 -22.87 21.28
C VAL A 897 -10.19 -21.88 22.42
N VAL A 898 -9.14 -21.14 22.76
CA VAL A 898 -9.18 -19.95 23.62
C VAL A 898 -8.84 -18.73 22.75
N VAL A 899 -9.55 -17.62 22.90
CA VAL A 899 -9.26 -16.38 22.16
C VAL A 899 -9.08 -15.19 23.09
N LEU A 900 -7.94 -14.51 22.97
CA LEU A 900 -7.57 -13.33 23.74
C LEU A 900 -7.45 -12.14 22.77
N GLY A 901 -8.06 -11.01 23.09
CA GLY A 901 -7.94 -9.77 22.31
C GLY A 901 -7.35 -8.63 23.13
N ILE A 902 -6.28 -8.03 22.63
CA ILE A 902 -5.70 -6.77 23.08
C ILE A 902 -5.99 -5.77 21.96
N VAL A 903 -7.14 -5.10 22.01
CA VAL A 903 -7.73 -4.38 20.86
C VAL A 903 -8.26 -3.00 21.30
N PRO A 904 -8.65 -2.08 20.39
CA PRO A 904 -9.21 -0.79 20.77
C PRO A 904 -10.45 -0.91 21.64
N ASP A 905 -10.79 0.13 22.40
CA ASP A 905 -11.81 0.06 23.46
C ASP A 905 -12.90 1.15 23.43
N GLY A 906 -13.03 1.89 22.32
CA GLY A 906 -14.01 2.97 22.15
C GLY A 906 -15.48 2.53 22.20
N ASP A 907 -15.78 1.23 22.06
CA ASP A 907 -17.11 0.66 22.31
C ASP A 907 -17.41 0.43 23.80
N LEU A 908 -16.39 0.49 24.68
CA LEU A 908 -16.54 0.28 26.12
C LEU A 908 -17.00 1.56 26.85
N PRO A 909 -17.77 1.47 27.95
CA PRO A 909 -18.31 2.65 28.62
C PRO A 909 -17.30 3.57 29.32
N ASN A 910 -16.03 3.16 29.45
CA ASN A 910 -14.93 3.95 30.00
C ASN A 910 -13.62 3.48 29.32
N PRO A 911 -13.28 3.99 28.12
CA PRO A 911 -12.06 3.61 27.42
C PRO A 911 -10.80 4.04 28.18
N VAL A 912 -9.76 3.21 28.12
CA VAL A 912 -8.39 3.48 28.57
C VAL A 912 -7.69 4.42 27.57
N CYS A 913 -7.92 4.23 26.27
CA CYS A 913 -7.37 5.06 25.18
C CYS A 913 -7.85 6.54 25.20
N GLY A 914 -8.85 6.89 26.02
CA GLY A 914 -9.14 8.27 26.42
C GLY A 914 -9.68 9.19 25.32
N GLN A 915 -8.82 9.71 24.44
CA GLN A 915 -9.19 10.49 23.25
C GLN A 915 -8.84 9.76 21.94
N GLU A 916 -7.83 8.89 21.96
CA GLU A 916 -7.49 7.97 20.87
C GLU A 916 -8.42 6.72 20.82
N ALA A 917 -9.59 6.77 21.48
CA ALA A 917 -10.44 5.60 21.69
C ALA A 917 -11.30 5.22 20.46
N VAL A 918 -10.70 4.49 19.52
CA VAL A 918 -11.39 3.88 18.36
C VAL A 918 -12.32 2.74 18.82
N PRO A 919 -13.57 2.65 18.32
CA PRO A 919 -14.46 1.53 18.64
C PRO A 919 -14.24 0.34 17.69
N ALA A 920 -13.98 -0.86 18.23
CA ALA A 920 -13.76 -2.09 17.46
C ALA A 920 -14.87 -3.16 17.65
N PRO A 921 -16.14 -2.88 17.23
CA PRO A 921 -17.28 -3.79 17.43
C PRO A 921 -17.17 -5.13 16.71
N THR A 922 -16.41 -5.23 15.62
CA THR A 922 -16.23 -6.43 14.79
C THR A 922 -15.26 -7.39 15.49
N LEU A 923 -14.09 -6.90 15.88
CA LEU A 923 -13.15 -7.63 16.75
C LEU A 923 -13.78 -8.00 18.10
N ALA A 924 -14.52 -7.09 18.73
CA ALA A 924 -15.26 -7.38 19.95
C ALA A 924 -16.26 -8.54 19.78
N SER A 925 -16.91 -8.62 18.61
CA SER A 925 -17.84 -9.70 18.25
C SER A 925 -17.11 -11.01 17.94
N PHE A 926 -15.94 -10.96 17.32
CA PHE A 926 -15.10 -12.12 17.04
C PHE A 926 -14.59 -12.77 18.33
N VAL A 927 -13.95 -12.01 19.22
CA VAL A 927 -13.46 -12.49 20.53
C VAL A 927 -14.63 -13.04 21.38
N ALA A 928 -15.81 -12.40 21.33
CA ALA A 928 -17.01 -12.88 22.00
C ALA A 928 -17.70 -14.08 21.32
N GLY A 929 -17.26 -14.50 20.13
CA GLY A 929 -17.76 -15.69 19.42
C GLY A 929 -17.31 -17.02 20.04
N PHE A 930 -16.21 -17.01 20.80
CA PHE A 930 -15.63 -18.19 21.44
C PHE A 930 -16.09 -18.33 22.90
N PRO A 931 -16.29 -19.56 23.42
CA PRO A 931 -16.79 -19.78 24.78
C PRO A 931 -15.73 -19.58 25.86
N GLN A 932 -14.45 -19.64 25.51
CA GLN A 932 -13.30 -19.37 26.36
C GLN A 932 -12.57 -18.16 25.78
N SER A 933 -12.91 -16.95 26.23
CA SER A 933 -12.27 -15.75 25.72
C SER A 933 -12.16 -14.61 26.73
N SER A 934 -11.26 -13.68 26.46
CA SER A 934 -11.02 -12.48 27.26
C SER A 934 -10.57 -11.32 26.38
N ARG A 935 -10.82 -10.08 26.84
CA ARG A 935 -10.46 -8.86 26.12
C ARG A 935 -9.88 -7.81 27.07
N ALA A 936 -8.80 -7.18 26.66
CA ALA A 936 -8.22 -5.98 27.24
C ALA A 936 -8.20 -4.85 26.20
N SER A 937 -7.87 -3.64 26.67
CA SER A 937 -7.55 -2.51 25.80
C SER A 937 -6.09 -2.60 25.36
N VAL A 938 -5.83 -2.27 24.10
CA VAL A 938 -4.46 -2.07 23.57
C VAL A 938 -3.72 -0.93 24.29
N CYS A 939 -4.43 0.08 24.80
CA CYS A 939 -3.86 1.20 25.56
C CYS A 939 -3.54 0.88 27.04
N GLU A 940 -3.60 -0.40 27.46
CA GLU A 940 -3.12 -0.80 28.79
C GLU A 940 -1.58 -0.74 28.84
N ALA A 941 -1.03 0.09 29.73
CA ALA A 941 0.42 0.35 29.83
C ALA A 941 1.29 -0.81 30.35
N ASP A 942 0.71 -2.01 30.49
CA ASP A 942 1.33 -3.28 30.89
C ASP A 942 0.32 -4.40 30.57
N TYR A 943 0.61 -5.27 29.58
CA TYR A 943 -0.28 -6.40 29.26
C TYR A 943 -0.11 -7.60 30.20
N GLY A 944 0.94 -7.62 31.03
CA GLY A 944 1.24 -8.71 31.96
C GLY A 944 0.05 -9.11 32.84
N PRO A 945 -0.64 -8.19 33.53
CA PRO A 945 -1.84 -8.48 34.34
C PRO A 945 -3.01 -9.10 33.55
N PHE A 946 -3.16 -8.76 32.27
CA PHE A 946 -4.17 -9.39 31.40
C PHE A 946 -3.78 -10.82 31.06
N LEU A 947 -2.54 -11.02 30.58
CA LEU A 947 -2.02 -12.33 30.21
C LEU A 947 -1.95 -13.29 31.41
N GLU A 948 -1.51 -12.83 32.58
CA GLU A 948 -1.58 -13.58 33.85
C GLU A 948 -3.02 -14.03 34.18
N SER A 949 -4.02 -13.18 33.93
CA SER A 949 -5.43 -13.52 34.17
C SER A 949 -5.95 -14.56 33.16
N ALA A 950 -5.47 -14.51 31.91
CA ALA A 950 -5.85 -15.42 30.85
C ALA A 950 -5.36 -16.86 31.10
N VAL A 951 -4.26 -17.06 31.84
CA VAL A 951 -3.78 -18.39 32.25
C VAL A 951 -4.88 -19.21 32.94
N GLY A 952 -5.76 -18.57 33.73
CA GLY A 952 -6.88 -19.26 34.38
C GLY A 952 -8.00 -19.72 33.42
N ILE A 953 -8.09 -19.11 32.24
CA ILE A 953 -9.01 -19.52 31.16
C ILE A 953 -8.38 -20.67 30.37
N ILE A 954 -7.06 -20.59 30.10
CA ILE A 954 -6.28 -21.64 29.43
C ILE A 954 -6.26 -22.93 30.26
N ASP A 955 -6.05 -22.83 31.58
CA ASP A 955 -6.12 -23.96 32.51
C ASP A 955 -7.50 -24.65 32.48
N GLN A 956 -8.58 -23.86 32.56
CA GLN A 956 -9.95 -24.38 32.47
C GLN A 956 -10.26 -25.01 31.11
N ALA A 957 -9.78 -24.43 30.00
CA ALA A 957 -9.91 -25.02 28.67
C ALA A 957 -9.14 -26.34 28.55
N CYS A 958 -7.95 -26.42 29.12
CA CYS A 958 -7.17 -27.65 29.22
C CYS A 958 -7.86 -28.74 30.05
N ASP A 959 -8.46 -28.40 31.21
CA ASP A 959 -9.19 -29.34 32.07
C ASP A 959 -10.50 -29.83 31.41
N ASP A 960 -11.14 -28.98 30.58
CA ASP A 960 -12.33 -29.32 29.77
C ASP A 960 -12.01 -30.10 28.47
N PHE A 961 -10.77 -30.05 27.99
CA PHE A 961 -10.37 -30.62 26.70
C PHE A 961 -10.39 -32.15 26.69
N VAL A 962 -10.82 -32.72 25.56
CA VAL A 962 -10.85 -34.16 25.30
C VAL A 962 -10.04 -34.44 24.03
N PRO A 963 -8.79 -34.93 24.14
CA PRO A 963 -7.98 -35.25 22.97
C PRO A 963 -8.64 -36.31 22.08
N PRO A 964 -8.54 -36.20 20.74
CA PRO A 964 -8.84 -37.29 19.82
C PRO A 964 -7.88 -38.49 20.05
N GLY A 965 -8.30 -39.72 19.70
CA GLY A 965 -7.54 -40.95 19.98
C GLY A 965 -8.02 -42.21 19.28
#